data_AF-A0A925W227-F1
#
_entry.id   AF-A0A925W227-F1
#
_cell.length_a   1.000
_cell.length_b   1.000
_cell.length_c   1.000
_cell.angle_alpha   90.00
_cell.angle_beta   90.00
_cell.angle_gamma   90.00
#
_symmetry.space_group_name_H-M   'P 1'
#
loop_
_entity.id
_entity.type
_entity.pdbx_description
1 polymer ?
#
loop_
_entity_poly.entity_id
_entity_poly.type
_entity_poly.pdbx_seq_one_letter_code
_entity_poly.pdbx_strand_id
1 'polypeptide(L)'
;MRLTASAISRASLLFGLVLTASCGGGGGDGPTPPPPVEAVASVELSSATINMAPNTTSQLVATARSSAGAALSGRSFSWASVQPSVASVSASGQVTAVSEGTTTITVTSEGRSAAAAVVVRTPVAAVVVTPLTAQLTVGGTPSQLTAVARDANGATLAGRAIAWSSSAVGVATVSQTGLVTAVAAGTTTITATSDGRSGTAAITTVADPCNVVRTLAVGQTFTGSLTNADCKFTSDNTAFQLFAFTVATTTALEIEMSSGAVDPYLLVVDADDNVVAEDDDSGPGSGARVLRLFAPGTYFIVANTYDDNQFGAYTLTNRLAPAACSSSRPTALPFTLNTALTPAGSCRLNDDSFLDRYDLNLTAKTNVRLDMTSTVIDPYLYIVDVNGKPVAQDDDGGPGLNSRVDIVLQPGRYTVLASAQPTESGPYRLDITPALDPCGVNRTITIGQTQNATISTTDCAVGANGPMRLTQRFALNVTTQGPLQVDMASTQLDPYLIIQSATTGAVLAEHDDINPGVNRNARIAAIFPVGQYIINTTTFDDSLASTMTGVYALSVTAINPTTNVTISLPATLSLTAGQQQQLTPTIAGTTNTAVTWTTSAAGVATVDANGLVRALTAGTANIVATSAADPTKSATVAVTVTQTQGGAPNLDIAAMYLIQSVQLVDGSVKLVANREAVARVYLRGSRTGIGSATVRLRAFQGATLLQTFTANVNPTLTVDEGCCSANISIPASVVRAGVSIIADADPANAIAESNETDNSFPLSGTPLALNVSTVPDFNITLVPVRQNRSNLLGVANNTILSMLKSIWPLATVNVRTRATPLAIDYTLVSGSFDEWGFLVRDMELARRADPQAQYYYGLARVTYTSGVLGLAGGIPALSAVGLDEGSSFGAAEARLTLAHEMGHTIGLRHAPCGGAAGPDPAFPFADGRAGAFGLDIASGNILKVPSGHDVMSYCDNQWVSVYNYRNVFDQRARNPNGVPAQLAADGAPTAVLMVTGGVDAQEARIDGSFEMTARPNKYDPAGRFVLEGFGANGKVLFTHRFTPFEVSDGKPGAEGFVVGVPVSETMKAEIVRIAVREVNGSRKGARVKSTAAQAANTSVIAATRNTAGKFSLKWSTTSAPMVMVRNPAKGEVIGIGRGGDLDLAQFETLPNVDLLVTDGVSSVKRSVNTRTGVIRQ
;
A
#
# COMPACT_ATOMS: atom_id res chain seq x y z
N MET A 1 13.47 61.21 35.56
CA MET A 1 13.40 61.81 36.92
C MET A 1 13.93 60.77 37.90
N ARG A 2 15.07 61.02 38.58
CA ARG A 2 15.80 60.12 39.54
C ARG A 2 16.23 58.75 38.92
N LEU A 3 17.50 58.36 38.81
CA LEU A 3 18.66 58.26 39.74
C LEU A 3 18.59 57.11 40.76
N THR A 4 19.55 56.16 40.60
CA THR A 4 20.29 55.37 41.62
C THR A 4 19.49 54.40 42.55
N ALA A 5 20.05 53.37 43.20
CA ALA A 5 21.46 53.04 43.54
C ALA A 5 21.69 51.54 43.85
N SER A 6 22.96 51.07 43.79
CA SER A 6 23.62 50.10 44.73
C SER A 6 25.10 49.99 44.30
N ALA A 7 26.16 50.35 45.05
CA ALA A 7 26.56 50.02 46.44
C ALA A 7 26.99 48.53 46.56
N ILE A 8 28.26 48.19 46.86
CA ILE A 8 29.01 48.14 48.15
C ILE A 8 30.43 47.62 47.80
N SER A 9 31.60 47.86 48.41
CA SER A 9 32.17 48.61 49.59
C SER A 9 33.73 48.68 49.38
N ARG A 10 34.69 49.12 50.23
CA ARG A 10 34.77 49.61 51.65
C ARG A 10 36.08 50.42 51.89
N ALA A 11 36.14 51.17 53.00
CA ALA A 11 37.24 51.44 53.98
C ALA A 11 38.75 51.33 53.61
N SER A 12 39.69 52.16 54.15
CA SER A 12 39.59 53.36 55.03
C SER A 12 40.96 54.05 55.28
N LEU A 13 40.95 55.40 55.46
CA LEU A 13 41.74 56.26 56.40
C LEU A 13 43.30 56.13 56.53
N LEU A 14 44.10 57.17 56.87
CA LEU A 14 44.01 58.64 56.88
C LEU A 14 45.43 59.24 57.15
N PHE A 15 45.54 60.57 57.23
CA PHE A 15 46.62 61.40 57.80
C PHE A 15 47.91 61.68 57.00
N GLY A 16 48.37 62.92 57.16
CA GLY A 16 49.72 63.43 56.90
C GLY A 16 49.94 64.72 57.72
N LEU A 17 51.19 65.17 57.90
CA LEU A 17 51.52 66.50 58.44
C LEU A 17 52.94 66.94 57.98
N VAL A 18 53.44 68.09 58.46
CA VAL A 18 54.33 69.00 57.70
C VAL A 18 55.38 69.71 58.60
N LEU A 19 56.59 69.96 58.06
CA LEU A 19 57.72 70.80 58.60
C LEU A 19 58.46 70.23 59.86
N THR A 20 59.71 70.60 60.24
CA THR A 20 60.64 71.71 59.84
C THR A 20 62.15 71.37 60.04
N ALA A 21 63.02 71.93 59.16
CA ALA A 21 64.36 72.56 59.37
C ALA A 21 65.55 71.95 60.19
N SER A 22 66.78 72.07 59.63
CA SER A 22 68.04 72.53 60.29
C SER A 22 69.13 72.95 59.25
N CYS A 23 70.33 73.38 59.68
CA CYS A 23 71.25 74.27 58.91
C CYS A 23 72.63 73.73 58.46
N GLY A 24 73.26 74.43 57.48
CA GLY A 24 74.72 74.44 57.16
C GLY A 24 75.13 73.75 55.84
N GLY A 25 76.15 74.18 55.07
CA GLY A 25 76.91 75.44 55.10
C GLY A 25 78.29 75.41 54.38
N GLY A 26 78.45 76.14 53.26
CA GLY A 26 79.76 76.69 52.79
C GLY A 26 80.56 75.99 51.66
N GLY A 27 80.61 76.63 50.48
CA GLY A 27 81.81 76.81 49.62
C GLY A 27 82.37 75.68 48.72
N GLY A 28 82.70 76.01 47.47
CA GLY A 28 83.58 75.20 46.58
C GLY A 28 83.22 75.25 45.08
N ASP A 29 84.20 75.50 44.20
CA ASP A 29 84.03 75.60 42.73
C ASP A 29 84.16 74.26 41.99
N GLY A 30 83.46 74.13 40.86
CA GLY A 30 83.73 73.09 39.85
C GLY A 30 82.52 72.69 38.98
N PRO A 31 82.60 72.74 37.62
CA PRO A 31 81.51 72.29 36.77
C PRO A 31 81.48 70.75 36.64
N THR A 32 80.37 70.13 37.02
CA THR A 32 80.13 68.69 36.85
C THR A 32 79.65 68.35 35.42
N PRO A 33 80.03 67.20 34.85
CA PRO A 33 79.51 66.76 33.55
C PRO A 33 78.01 66.44 33.61
N PRO A 34 77.27 66.54 32.50
CA PRO A 34 75.84 66.24 32.45
C PRO A 34 75.56 64.75 32.73
N PRO A 35 74.38 64.42 33.32
CA PRO A 35 74.04 63.05 33.70
C PRO A 35 73.86 62.13 32.48
N PRO A 36 74.01 60.79 32.66
CA PRO A 36 73.78 59.83 31.59
C PRO A 36 72.36 59.92 31.00
N VAL A 37 72.27 59.95 29.68
CA VAL A 37 71.00 60.02 28.95
C VAL A 37 70.31 58.65 29.01
N GLU A 38 69.21 58.54 29.77
CA GLU A 38 68.50 57.28 30.01
C GLU A 38 67.87 56.71 28.72
N ALA A 39 68.38 55.57 28.25
CA ALA A 39 68.04 55.00 26.95
C ALA A 39 66.60 54.47 26.85
N VAL A 40 66.02 54.55 25.65
CA VAL A 40 64.68 54.02 25.37
C VAL A 40 64.64 52.49 25.39
N ALA A 41 63.75 51.92 26.20
CA ALA A 41 63.50 50.47 26.27
C ALA A 41 62.27 50.05 25.46
N SER A 42 61.22 50.87 25.40
CA SER A 42 60.04 50.65 24.57
C SER A 42 59.52 51.95 23.95
N VAL A 43 58.72 51.80 22.89
CA VAL A 43 57.87 52.86 22.35
C VAL A 43 56.44 52.35 22.39
N GLU A 44 55.49 53.23 22.70
CA GLU A 44 54.06 52.97 22.72
C GLU A 44 53.32 54.00 21.87
N LEU A 45 52.17 53.62 21.31
CA LEU A 45 51.32 54.46 20.46
C LEU A 45 49.97 54.73 21.15
N SER A 46 49.40 55.91 20.92
CA SER A 46 48.09 56.32 21.44
C SER A 46 46.92 55.42 20.99
N SER A 47 47.08 54.62 19.94
CA SER A 47 46.12 53.60 19.50
C SER A 47 46.83 52.53 18.67
N ALA A 48 46.49 51.25 18.89
CA ALA A 48 47.01 50.13 18.12
C ALA A 48 46.28 49.92 16.77
N THR A 49 45.12 50.56 16.58
CA THR A 49 44.35 50.53 15.32
C THR A 49 43.61 51.85 15.13
N ILE A 50 43.55 52.35 13.89
CA ILE A 50 42.73 53.50 13.49
C ILE A 50 41.88 53.10 12.29
N ASN A 51 40.58 53.36 12.36
CA ASN A 51 39.66 53.28 11.22
C ASN A 51 39.44 54.70 10.69
N MET A 52 39.60 54.93 9.38
CA MET A 52 39.53 56.25 8.75
C MET A 52 38.72 56.21 7.45
N ALA A 53 38.08 57.33 7.11
CA ALA A 53 37.53 57.53 5.76
C ALA A 53 38.62 58.11 4.82
N PRO A 54 38.58 57.84 3.51
CA PRO A 54 39.49 58.48 2.55
C PRO A 54 39.51 60.01 2.69
N ASN A 55 40.70 60.62 2.52
CA ASN A 55 40.95 62.05 2.64
C ASN A 55 40.74 62.67 4.05
N THR A 56 40.62 61.84 5.10
CA THR A 56 40.62 62.32 6.50
C THR A 56 42.01 62.24 7.14
N THR A 57 42.23 63.00 8.21
CA THR A 57 43.47 62.95 9.01
C THR A 57 43.19 62.53 10.46
N SER A 58 44.21 61.95 11.12
CA SER A 58 44.16 61.54 12.52
C SER A 58 45.56 61.66 13.15
N GLN A 59 45.66 61.86 14.46
CA GLN A 59 46.94 62.06 15.14
C GLN A 59 47.33 60.81 15.94
N LEU A 60 48.43 60.15 15.56
CA LEU A 60 49.12 59.22 16.45
C LEU A 60 50.09 60.00 17.35
N VAL A 61 50.13 59.63 18.63
CA VAL A 61 51.12 60.13 19.59
C VAL A 61 51.98 58.95 20.01
N ALA A 62 53.30 59.09 19.89
CA ALA A 62 54.27 58.11 20.37
C ALA A 62 54.82 58.54 21.73
N THR A 63 54.97 57.58 22.64
CA THR A 63 55.63 57.76 23.94
C THR A 63 56.80 56.79 24.03
N ALA A 64 58.00 57.31 24.22
CA ALA A 64 59.17 56.50 24.54
C ALA A 64 59.22 56.26 26.06
N ARG A 65 59.58 55.04 26.48
CA ARG A 65 59.72 54.70 27.91
C ARG A 65 61.05 54.02 28.21
N SER A 66 61.57 54.24 29.41
CA SER A 66 62.77 53.57 29.91
C SER A 66 62.46 52.16 30.43
N SER A 67 63.48 51.42 30.86
CA SER A 67 63.33 50.07 31.43
C SER A 67 62.52 50.04 32.73
N ALA A 68 62.39 51.18 33.42
CA ALA A 68 61.51 51.36 34.59
C ALA A 68 60.06 51.76 34.22
N GLY A 69 59.74 51.90 32.92
CA GLY A 69 58.42 52.30 32.43
C GLY A 69 58.14 53.81 32.50
N ALA A 70 59.09 54.62 32.97
CA ALA A 70 58.97 56.08 33.00
C ALA A 70 58.97 56.67 31.57
N ALA A 71 58.15 57.68 31.31
CA ALA A 71 58.08 58.34 30.01
C ALA A 71 59.27 59.29 29.79
N LEU A 72 59.98 59.12 28.67
CA LEU A 72 61.18 59.86 28.35
C LEU A 72 60.87 61.08 27.46
N SER A 73 61.17 62.27 27.97
CA SER A 73 61.01 63.54 27.23
C SER A 73 62.22 63.84 26.32
N GLY A 74 62.03 64.72 25.33
CA GLY A 74 63.09 65.15 24.40
C GLY A 74 63.51 64.10 23.35
N ARG A 75 62.84 62.94 23.30
CA ARG A 75 63.13 61.86 22.33
C ARG A 75 62.60 62.19 20.94
N SER A 76 63.38 61.86 19.90
CA SER A 76 63.00 62.00 18.49
C SER A 76 62.35 60.73 17.95
N PHE A 77 61.19 60.87 17.30
CA PHE A 77 60.47 59.76 16.69
C PHE A 77 60.56 59.80 15.17
N SER A 78 60.99 58.69 14.57
CA SER A 78 60.91 58.47 13.12
C SER A 78 59.64 57.71 12.79
N TRP A 79 58.80 58.24 11.89
CA TRP A 79 57.52 57.67 11.49
C TRP A 79 57.57 57.17 10.05
N ALA A 80 56.98 56.01 9.78
CA ALA A 80 56.84 55.45 8.44
C ALA A 80 55.48 54.77 8.25
N SER A 81 55.01 54.69 7.00
CA SER A 81 53.88 53.84 6.60
C SER A 81 54.38 52.74 5.68
N VAL A 82 53.94 51.51 5.89
CA VAL A 82 54.28 50.35 5.05
C VAL A 82 53.68 50.50 3.64
N GLN A 83 52.53 51.17 3.52
CA GLN A 83 51.91 51.55 2.25
C GLN A 83 51.42 53.01 2.30
N PRO A 84 52.27 54.00 1.97
CA PRO A 84 51.90 55.42 1.97
C PRO A 84 50.76 55.78 1.01
N SER A 85 50.52 54.96 -0.01
CA SER A 85 49.40 55.08 -0.95
C SER A 85 48.03 54.76 -0.34
N VAL A 86 47.97 53.97 0.74
CA VAL A 86 46.74 53.67 1.49
C VAL A 86 46.55 54.72 2.58
N ALA A 87 47.57 54.93 3.41
CA ALA A 87 47.64 56.05 4.34
C ALA A 87 49.09 56.50 4.55
N SER A 88 49.34 57.80 4.49
CA SER A 88 50.65 58.40 4.75
C SER A 88 50.76 58.90 6.20
N VAL A 89 51.98 59.17 6.65
CA VAL A 89 52.25 59.73 7.99
C VAL A 89 53.31 60.83 7.89
N SER A 90 53.11 61.93 8.61
CA SER A 90 54.08 63.02 8.71
C SER A 90 55.10 62.78 9.83
N ALA A 91 56.19 63.54 9.84
CA ALA A 91 57.20 63.50 10.90
C ALA A 91 56.64 63.83 12.32
N SER A 92 55.44 64.42 12.41
CA SER A 92 54.75 64.69 13.68
C SER A 92 53.82 63.58 14.16
N GLY A 93 53.68 62.47 13.41
CA GLY A 93 52.71 61.41 13.71
C GLY A 93 51.29 61.66 13.19
N GLN A 94 51.04 62.77 12.48
CA GLN A 94 49.76 62.99 11.80
C GLN A 94 49.63 62.02 10.61
N VAL A 95 48.62 61.16 10.68
CA VAL A 95 48.19 60.20 9.66
C VAL A 95 47.23 60.87 8.68
N THR A 96 47.37 60.61 7.38
CA THR A 96 46.42 60.99 6.34
C THR A 96 45.95 59.76 5.58
N ALA A 97 44.65 59.52 5.52
CA ALA A 97 44.06 58.44 4.73
C ALA A 97 44.00 58.84 3.25
N VAL A 98 44.59 58.03 2.37
CA VAL A 98 44.81 58.36 0.95
C VAL A 98 43.88 57.55 0.03
N SER A 99 43.85 56.23 0.16
CA SER A 99 42.95 55.35 -0.61
C SER A 99 42.40 54.22 0.26
N GLU A 100 41.30 53.57 -0.16
CA GLU A 100 40.79 52.41 0.56
C GLU A 100 41.82 51.26 0.64
N GLY A 101 41.88 50.59 1.79
CA GLY A 101 42.82 49.50 2.05
C GLY A 101 43.15 49.35 3.54
N THR A 102 44.16 48.53 3.83
CA THR A 102 44.74 48.41 5.18
C THR A 102 46.26 48.54 5.07
N THR A 103 46.85 49.43 5.85
CA THR A 103 48.30 49.62 5.98
C THR A 103 48.72 49.57 7.45
N THR A 104 50.02 49.52 7.70
CA THR A 104 50.59 49.63 9.06
C THR A 104 51.47 50.88 9.11
N ILE A 105 51.28 51.68 10.15
CA ILE A 105 52.17 52.79 10.48
C ILE A 105 53.10 52.34 11.59
N THR A 106 54.40 52.51 11.38
CA THR A 106 55.43 52.23 12.36
C THR A 106 56.04 53.53 12.89
N VAL A 107 56.43 53.51 14.15
CA VAL A 107 57.22 54.56 14.78
C VAL A 107 58.44 53.94 15.42
N THR A 108 59.59 54.63 15.37
CA THR A 108 60.87 54.16 15.93
C THR A 108 61.56 55.30 16.69
N SER A 109 62.09 55.00 17.88
CA SER A 109 62.98 55.87 18.66
C SER A 109 64.13 55.03 19.21
N GLU A 110 65.38 55.45 19.00
CA GLU A 110 66.60 54.81 19.54
C GLU A 110 66.65 53.26 19.33
N GLY A 111 66.19 52.80 18.16
CA GLY A 111 66.18 51.37 17.81
C GLY A 111 65.04 50.54 18.41
N ARG A 112 64.09 51.16 19.14
CA ARG A 112 62.85 50.54 19.61
C ARG A 112 61.68 51.03 18.76
N SER A 113 60.75 50.13 18.42
CA SER A 113 59.65 50.42 17.48
C SER A 113 58.29 49.97 18.01
N ALA A 114 57.24 50.68 17.58
CA ALA A 114 55.84 50.31 17.76
C ALA A 114 55.09 50.41 16.42
N ALA A 115 53.92 49.76 16.33
CA ALA A 115 53.12 49.71 15.11
C ALA A 115 51.62 49.88 15.40
N ALA A 116 50.91 50.55 14.50
CA ALA A 116 49.45 50.65 14.50
C ALA A 116 48.88 50.30 13.12
N ALA A 117 47.82 49.49 13.09
CA ALA A 117 47.08 49.20 11.87
C ALA A 117 46.19 50.40 11.49
N VAL A 118 46.18 50.79 10.22
CA VAL A 118 45.27 51.82 9.69
C VAL A 118 44.41 51.20 8.61
N VAL A 119 43.10 51.18 8.85
CA VAL A 119 42.09 50.68 7.90
C VAL A 119 41.37 51.89 7.31
N VAL A 120 41.55 52.12 6.01
CA VAL A 120 40.88 53.19 5.27
C VAL A 120 39.70 52.60 4.52
N ARG A 121 38.48 53.01 4.87
CA ARG A 121 37.23 52.57 4.24
C ARG A 121 36.17 53.67 4.30
N THR A 122 35.41 53.82 3.22
CA THR A 122 34.23 54.69 3.14
C THR A 122 33.18 54.22 4.16
N PRO A 123 32.60 55.09 5.01
CA PRO A 123 31.57 54.68 5.97
C PRO A 123 30.27 54.24 5.28
N VAL A 124 29.59 53.25 5.86
CA VAL A 124 28.20 52.92 5.45
C VAL A 124 27.26 53.99 5.99
N ALA A 125 26.45 54.57 5.11
CA ALA A 125 25.39 55.52 5.47
C ALA A 125 24.04 54.81 5.65
N ALA A 126 23.74 53.85 4.76
CA ALA A 126 22.49 53.09 4.77
C ALA A 126 22.70 51.61 4.37
N VAL A 127 21.80 50.74 4.82
CA VAL A 127 21.66 49.37 4.31
C VAL A 127 20.25 49.25 3.75
N VAL A 128 20.14 48.86 2.48
CA VAL A 128 18.84 48.69 1.79
C VAL A 128 18.54 47.19 1.70
N VAL A 129 17.41 46.75 2.24
CA VAL A 129 16.92 45.37 2.13
C VAL A 129 15.90 45.27 1.00
N THR A 130 15.87 44.15 0.27
CA THR A 130 14.92 43.92 -0.83
C THR A 130 14.54 42.43 -0.91
N PRO A 131 13.25 42.07 -0.97
CA PRO A 131 12.07 42.95 -0.83
C PRO A 131 11.92 43.56 0.58
N LEU A 132 11.15 44.65 0.70
CA LEU A 132 10.81 45.29 1.98
C LEU A 132 9.70 44.56 2.74
N THR A 133 8.91 43.74 2.04
CA THR A 133 7.81 42.95 2.59
C THR A 133 7.77 41.58 1.92
N ALA A 134 7.52 40.52 2.68
CA ALA A 134 7.18 39.21 2.11
C ALA A 134 6.13 38.48 2.97
N GLN A 135 5.33 37.65 2.32
CA GLN A 135 4.42 36.71 2.97
C GLN A 135 4.90 35.28 2.69
N LEU A 136 4.92 34.44 3.72
CA LEU A 136 5.32 33.04 3.62
C LEU A 136 4.29 32.14 4.32
N THR A 137 4.12 30.92 3.83
CA THR A 137 3.36 29.86 4.51
C THR A 137 4.31 29.05 5.40
N VAL A 138 3.88 28.68 6.61
CA VAL A 138 4.64 27.75 7.48
C VAL A 138 4.87 26.42 6.74
N GLY A 139 6.11 25.94 6.70
CA GLY A 139 6.49 24.75 5.91
C GLY A 139 6.63 24.97 4.39
N GLY A 140 6.19 26.12 3.87
CA GLY A 140 6.32 26.50 2.46
C GLY A 140 7.72 26.98 2.06
N THR A 141 7.85 27.42 0.80
CA THR A 141 9.13 27.84 0.21
C THR A 141 9.76 29.04 0.96
N PRO A 142 11.03 28.95 1.40
CA PRO A 142 11.75 30.08 1.98
C PRO A 142 11.92 31.27 1.03
N SER A 143 11.88 32.49 1.57
CA SER A 143 12.00 33.74 0.81
C SER A 143 13.41 34.32 0.93
N GLN A 144 14.09 34.53 -0.20
CA GLN A 144 15.45 35.10 -0.21
C GLN A 144 15.40 36.62 -0.17
N LEU A 145 15.83 37.22 0.94
CA LEU A 145 16.09 38.66 1.02
C LEU A 145 17.51 38.99 0.56
N THR A 146 17.70 40.16 -0.03
CA THR A 146 19.01 40.72 -0.36
C THR A 146 19.25 42.00 0.44
N ALA A 147 20.52 42.33 0.70
CA ALA A 147 20.88 43.55 1.41
C ALA A 147 22.09 44.22 0.75
N VAL A 148 22.02 45.54 0.56
CA VAL A 148 23.06 46.34 -0.09
C VAL A 148 23.45 47.51 0.81
N ALA A 149 24.72 47.54 1.25
CA ALA A 149 25.30 48.69 1.94
C ALA A 149 25.59 49.82 0.95
N ARG A 150 25.29 51.07 1.34
CA ARG A 150 25.49 52.27 0.52
C ARG A 150 26.23 53.37 1.29
N ASP A 151 26.99 54.17 0.56
CA ASP A 151 27.64 55.39 1.07
C ASP A 151 26.64 56.57 1.18
N ALA A 152 27.12 57.74 1.60
CA ALA A 152 26.30 58.94 1.75
C ALA A 152 25.79 59.53 0.41
N ASN A 153 26.38 59.12 -0.72
CA ASN A 153 25.97 59.52 -2.07
C ASN A 153 25.02 58.49 -2.72
N GLY A 154 24.72 57.39 -2.02
CA GLY A 154 23.89 56.28 -2.51
C GLY A 154 24.65 55.23 -3.32
N ALA A 155 25.96 55.35 -3.49
CA ALA A 155 26.79 54.38 -4.20
C ALA A 155 26.93 53.06 -3.42
N THR A 156 26.94 51.93 -4.12
CA THR A 156 27.03 50.59 -3.51
C THR A 156 28.42 50.30 -2.96
N LEU A 157 28.51 49.91 -1.69
CA LEU A 157 29.76 49.53 -1.02
C LEU A 157 29.96 48.01 -1.10
N ALA A 158 30.81 47.57 -2.02
CA ALA A 158 31.18 46.16 -2.18
C ALA A 158 32.02 45.62 -1.01
N GLY A 159 32.06 44.30 -0.85
CA GLY A 159 32.91 43.62 0.15
C GLY A 159 32.56 43.90 1.62
N ARG A 160 31.37 44.43 1.90
CA ARG A 160 30.88 44.68 3.27
C ARG A 160 30.20 43.43 3.82
N ALA A 161 30.50 43.11 5.09
CA ALA A 161 29.81 42.05 5.81
C ALA A 161 28.38 42.51 6.18
N ILE A 162 27.40 41.65 5.95
CA ILE A 162 26.01 41.84 6.39
C ILE A 162 25.71 40.82 7.47
N ALA A 163 25.27 41.26 8.65
CA ALA A 163 24.72 40.42 9.70
C ALA A 163 23.18 40.44 9.62
N TRP A 164 22.55 39.27 9.60
CA TRP A 164 21.09 39.13 9.55
C TRP A 164 20.51 38.69 10.90
N SER A 165 19.29 39.12 11.21
CA SER A 165 18.55 38.77 12.43
C SER A 165 17.04 38.86 12.23
N SER A 166 16.25 38.18 13.08
CA SER A 166 14.78 38.23 13.12
C SER A 166 14.32 38.69 14.50
N SER A 167 13.33 39.59 14.55
CA SER A 167 12.76 40.07 15.83
C SER A 167 11.98 38.98 16.58
N ALA A 168 11.44 37.98 15.87
CA ALA A 168 10.74 36.84 16.42
C ALA A 168 11.11 35.55 15.66
N VAL A 169 12.19 34.88 16.10
CA VAL A 169 12.69 33.63 15.48
C VAL A 169 11.70 32.47 15.53
N GLY A 170 10.74 32.48 16.47
CA GLY A 170 9.65 31.51 16.51
C GLY A 170 8.54 31.74 15.47
N VAL A 171 8.55 32.90 14.79
CA VAL A 171 7.61 33.24 13.70
C VAL A 171 8.29 33.00 12.36
N ALA A 172 9.47 33.58 12.14
CA ALA A 172 10.35 33.21 11.04
C ALA A 172 11.84 33.37 11.40
N THR A 173 12.67 32.48 10.87
CA THR A 173 14.14 32.51 10.98
C THR A 173 14.76 33.14 9.73
N VAL A 174 16.04 33.52 9.81
CA VAL A 174 16.82 34.03 8.67
C VAL A 174 18.25 33.47 8.69
N SER A 175 18.78 33.10 7.52
CA SER A 175 20.15 32.61 7.35
C SER A 175 21.18 33.74 7.30
N GLN A 176 22.47 33.40 7.38
CA GLN A 176 23.56 34.35 7.13
C GLN A 176 23.58 34.93 5.71
N THR A 177 22.88 34.29 4.75
CA THR A 177 22.73 34.78 3.37
C THR A 177 21.43 35.57 3.15
N GLY A 178 20.59 35.76 4.17
CA GLY A 178 19.30 36.46 4.05
C GLY A 178 18.11 35.58 3.63
N LEU A 179 18.26 34.26 3.62
CA LEU A 179 17.16 33.33 3.33
C LEU A 179 16.23 33.20 4.54
N VAL A 180 14.96 33.55 4.40
CA VAL A 180 13.95 33.59 5.46
C VAL A 180 13.03 32.38 5.40
N THR A 181 12.86 31.68 6.52
CA THR A 181 12.01 30.48 6.62
C THR A 181 10.94 30.66 7.70
N ALA A 182 9.67 30.45 7.35
CA ALA A 182 8.54 30.50 8.27
C ALA A 182 8.55 29.34 9.28
N VAL A 183 8.16 29.62 10.52
CA VAL A 183 8.18 28.66 11.66
C VAL A 183 6.80 28.54 12.31
N ALA A 184 6.10 29.66 12.52
CA ALA A 184 4.73 29.71 13.01
C ALA A 184 4.00 30.92 12.39
N ALA A 185 2.67 30.92 12.39
CA ALA A 185 1.88 32.05 11.89
C ALA A 185 2.05 33.31 12.76
N GLY A 186 2.09 34.49 12.15
CA GLY A 186 2.28 35.77 12.83
C GLY A 186 2.98 36.82 11.96
N THR A 187 3.67 37.76 12.60
CA THR A 187 4.51 38.76 11.93
C THR A 187 5.87 38.91 12.63
N THR A 188 6.92 39.19 11.87
CA THR A 188 8.28 39.45 12.37
C THR A 188 9.01 40.44 11.47
N THR A 189 10.01 41.16 12.00
CA THR A 189 10.89 42.03 11.22
C THR A 189 12.25 41.38 11.07
N ILE A 190 12.70 41.22 9.82
CA ILE A 190 14.05 40.78 9.50
C ILE A 190 14.94 42.01 9.33
N THR A 191 16.11 42.01 9.98
CA THR A 191 17.05 43.14 10.00
C THR A 191 18.39 42.72 9.45
N ALA A 192 18.88 43.45 8.44
CA ALA A 192 20.24 43.35 7.90
C ALA A 192 21.09 44.52 8.42
N THR A 193 22.29 44.24 8.94
CA THR A 193 23.16 45.24 9.58
C THR A 193 24.58 45.19 9.02
N SER A 194 25.18 46.35 8.76
CA SER A 194 26.56 46.52 8.25
C SER A 194 27.17 47.81 8.79
N ASP A 195 28.41 47.74 9.31
CA ASP A 195 29.16 48.86 9.89
C ASP A 195 28.34 49.79 10.83
N GLY A 196 27.42 49.22 11.62
CA GLY A 196 26.55 49.95 12.55
C GLY A 196 25.30 50.60 11.94
N ARG A 197 25.04 50.41 10.64
CA ARG A 197 23.79 50.79 9.96
C ARG A 197 22.93 49.56 9.69
N SER A 198 21.61 49.73 9.67
CA SER A 198 20.66 48.64 9.46
C SER A 198 19.58 49.01 8.45
N GLY A 199 19.03 47.99 7.80
CA GLY A 199 17.82 48.03 6.98
C GLY A 199 16.92 46.84 7.34
N THR A 200 15.63 46.96 7.06
CA THR A 200 14.61 46.01 7.55
C THR A 200 13.64 45.56 6.47
N ALA A 201 13.09 44.35 6.62
CA ALA A 201 11.93 43.87 5.88
C ALA A 201 10.88 43.30 6.85
N ALA A 202 9.60 43.58 6.59
CA ALA A 202 8.49 43.03 7.36
C ALA A 202 8.03 41.70 6.75
N ILE A 203 7.98 40.65 7.57
CA ILE A 203 7.59 39.30 7.17
C ILE A 203 6.26 38.95 7.85
N THR A 204 5.28 38.56 7.05
CA THR A 204 4.04 37.95 7.54
C THR A 204 4.11 36.45 7.27
N THR A 205 3.82 35.65 8.28
CA THR A 205 3.70 34.20 8.13
C THR A 205 2.27 33.77 8.35
N VAL A 206 1.74 32.99 7.41
CA VAL A 206 0.41 32.37 7.54
C VAL A 206 0.55 30.89 7.88
N ALA A 207 -0.43 30.35 8.60
CA ALA A 207 -0.54 28.91 8.77
C ALA A 207 -0.75 28.25 7.40
N ASP A 208 -0.24 27.04 7.24
CA ASP A 208 -0.58 26.22 6.09
C ASP A 208 -2.03 25.73 6.23
N PRO A 209 -2.97 26.08 5.33
CA PRO A 209 -4.35 25.61 5.42
C PRO A 209 -4.45 24.08 5.35
N CYS A 210 -3.50 23.40 4.71
CA CYS A 210 -3.43 21.94 4.65
C CYS A 210 -3.08 21.29 6.00
N ASN A 211 -2.61 22.07 6.97
CA ASN A 211 -2.37 21.63 8.34
C ASN A 211 -3.45 22.11 9.34
N VAL A 212 -4.57 22.69 8.85
CA VAL A 212 -5.69 23.14 9.69
C VAL A 212 -6.73 22.03 9.85
N VAL A 213 -6.52 21.18 10.86
CA VAL A 213 -7.46 20.13 11.24
C VAL A 213 -8.53 20.69 12.19
N ARG A 214 -9.79 20.69 11.75
CA ARG A 214 -10.97 21.00 12.56
C ARG A 214 -11.43 19.75 13.32
N THR A 215 -12.45 19.86 14.17
CA THR A 215 -13.05 18.70 14.86
C THR A 215 -14.55 18.66 14.61
N LEU A 216 -15.08 17.50 14.19
CA LEU A 216 -16.52 17.26 13.99
C LEU A 216 -16.92 15.92 14.62
N ALA A 217 -17.17 15.95 15.93
CA ALA A 217 -17.58 14.77 16.68
C ALA A 217 -18.91 14.17 16.17
N VAL A 218 -19.12 12.89 16.42
CA VAL A 218 -20.36 12.19 16.05
C VAL A 218 -21.57 12.87 16.71
N GLY A 219 -22.61 13.14 15.92
CA GLY A 219 -23.79 13.90 16.32
C GLY A 219 -23.60 15.42 16.22
N GLN A 220 -22.71 15.92 15.34
CA GLN A 220 -22.48 17.35 15.12
C GLN A 220 -22.62 17.75 13.65
N THR A 221 -22.96 19.02 13.45
CA THR A 221 -23.03 19.68 12.14
C THR A 221 -22.16 20.94 12.17
N PHE A 222 -21.41 21.15 11.09
CA PHE A 222 -20.61 22.34 10.83
C PHE A 222 -21.17 23.05 9.59
N THR A 223 -21.30 24.37 9.65
CA THR A 223 -21.60 25.20 8.48
C THR A 223 -20.43 26.16 8.25
N GLY A 224 -19.93 26.23 7.02
CA GLY A 224 -18.78 27.04 6.66
C GLY A 224 -18.76 27.38 5.18
N SER A 225 -17.59 27.70 4.66
CA SER A 225 -17.35 27.93 3.23
C SER A 225 -16.01 27.34 2.84
N LEU A 226 -15.94 26.79 1.63
CA LEU A 226 -14.68 26.54 0.92
C LEU A 226 -14.31 27.80 0.15
N THR A 227 -13.01 28.12 0.12
CA THR A 227 -12.46 29.36 -0.45
C THR A 227 -11.11 29.10 -1.12
N ASN A 228 -10.66 30.03 -1.98
CA ASN A 228 -9.35 29.94 -2.63
C ASN A 228 -8.15 30.13 -1.67
N ALA A 229 -8.38 30.21 -0.35
CA ALA A 229 -7.37 30.26 0.69
C ALA A 229 -7.32 29.00 1.57
N ASP A 230 -8.22 28.04 1.33
CA ASP A 230 -8.20 26.71 1.97
C ASP A 230 -7.16 25.79 1.32
N CYS A 231 -7.03 24.55 1.83
CA CYS A 231 -6.09 23.59 1.25
C CYS A 231 -6.56 23.19 -0.14
N LYS A 232 -5.63 22.74 -0.99
CA LYS A 232 -5.96 22.17 -2.30
C LYS A 232 -5.22 20.88 -2.55
N PHE A 233 -5.89 19.94 -3.20
CA PHE A 233 -5.23 18.74 -3.71
C PHE A 233 -4.27 19.10 -4.86
N THR A 234 -3.05 18.56 -4.82
CA THR A 234 -1.99 18.87 -5.80
C THR A 234 -2.15 18.12 -7.12
N SER A 235 -3.09 17.17 -7.19
CA SER A 235 -3.49 16.40 -8.37
C SER A 235 -4.38 17.20 -9.32
N ASP A 236 -5.28 18.03 -8.77
CA ASP A 236 -6.50 18.49 -9.46
C ASP A 236 -6.91 19.93 -9.09
N ASN A 237 -6.32 20.56 -8.06
CA ASN A 237 -6.61 21.94 -7.61
C ASN A 237 -8.05 22.16 -7.05
N THR A 238 -8.77 21.07 -6.72
CA THR A 238 -9.98 21.09 -5.87
C THR A 238 -9.62 21.59 -4.47
N ALA A 239 -10.58 22.23 -3.77
CA ALA A 239 -10.31 22.94 -2.51
C ALA A 239 -11.04 22.30 -1.32
N PHE A 240 -10.30 22.01 -0.24
CA PHE A 240 -10.84 21.26 0.90
C PHE A 240 -10.52 21.81 2.29
N GLN A 241 -11.33 21.39 3.26
CA GLN A 241 -11.08 21.52 4.70
C GLN A 241 -11.15 20.16 5.40
N LEU A 242 -10.27 19.92 6.38
CA LEU A 242 -10.12 18.64 7.07
C LEU A 242 -10.75 18.64 8.47
N PHE A 243 -11.50 17.61 8.83
CA PHE A 243 -12.21 17.48 10.12
C PHE A 243 -11.92 16.14 10.79
N ALA A 244 -11.22 16.14 11.92
CA ALA A 244 -11.01 14.94 12.72
C ALA A 244 -12.27 14.53 13.50
N PHE A 245 -12.50 13.22 13.60
CA PHE A 245 -13.45 12.62 14.55
C PHE A 245 -12.90 11.29 15.10
N THR A 246 -13.48 10.83 16.21
CA THR A 246 -13.06 9.59 16.88
C THR A 246 -14.25 8.68 17.14
N VAL A 247 -14.01 7.38 17.01
CA VAL A 247 -14.98 6.30 17.20
C VAL A 247 -14.44 5.36 18.27
N ALA A 248 -15.20 5.13 19.35
CA ALA A 248 -14.74 4.38 20.52
C ALA A 248 -15.06 2.87 20.47
N THR A 249 -16.10 2.51 19.72
CA THR A 249 -16.61 1.15 19.48
C THR A 249 -17.07 1.08 18.03
N THR A 250 -17.08 -0.09 17.38
CA THR A 250 -17.55 -0.19 15.99
C THR A 250 -18.94 0.43 15.82
N THR A 251 -19.05 1.48 15.01
CA THR A 251 -20.23 2.36 14.95
C THR A 251 -20.58 2.65 13.48
N ALA A 252 -21.85 2.53 13.11
CA ALA A 252 -22.31 2.98 11.81
C ALA A 252 -22.56 4.49 11.85
N LEU A 253 -21.94 5.21 10.91
CA LEU A 253 -22.05 6.66 10.76
C LEU A 253 -22.56 7.01 9.37
N GLU A 254 -23.23 8.15 9.31
CA GLU A 254 -23.68 8.79 8.10
C GLU A 254 -23.06 10.20 8.10
N ILE A 255 -22.23 10.46 7.10
CA ILE A 255 -21.47 11.70 6.95
C ILE A 255 -21.93 12.35 5.65
N GLU A 256 -22.51 13.54 5.75
CA GLU A 256 -23.23 14.20 4.66
C GLU A 256 -22.73 15.63 4.48
N MET A 257 -22.43 16.01 3.23
CA MET A 257 -22.02 17.35 2.86
C MET A 257 -22.99 17.90 1.80
N SER A 258 -23.70 18.96 2.15
CA SER A 258 -24.68 19.62 1.29
C SER A 258 -24.30 21.07 1.03
N SER A 259 -24.47 21.51 -0.21
CA SER A 259 -24.30 22.89 -0.65
C SER A 259 -25.29 23.21 -1.78
N GLY A 260 -25.52 24.50 -2.00
CA GLY A 260 -26.15 25.04 -3.23
C GLY A 260 -25.25 26.08 -3.90
N ALA A 261 -23.94 26.01 -3.66
CA ALA A 261 -22.93 26.98 -4.10
C ALA A 261 -21.61 26.32 -4.54
N VAL A 262 -21.35 25.08 -4.13
CA VAL A 262 -20.36 24.15 -4.70
C VAL A 262 -21.02 22.79 -4.90
N ASP A 263 -20.39 21.96 -5.72
CA ASP A 263 -20.67 20.54 -5.90
C ASP A 263 -19.76 19.77 -4.91
N PRO A 264 -20.30 19.21 -3.80
CA PRO A 264 -19.51 18.61 -2.74
C PRO A 264 -18.82 17.31 -3.18
N TYR A 265 -17.60 17.10 -2.68
CA TYR A 265 -16.93 15.81 -2.74
C TYR A 265 -16.48 15.44 -1.33
N LEU A 266 -16.89 14.29 -0.81
CA LEU A 266 -16.47 13.77 0.47
C LEU A 266 -15.39 12.72 0.31
N LEU A 267 -14.33 12.82 1.10
CA LEU A 267 -13.51 11.67 1.46
C LEU A 267 -13.53 11.48 2.97
N VAL A 268 -13.38 10.24 3.41
CA VAL A 268 -13.08 9.89 4.80
C VAL A 268 -11.84 9.02 4.81
N VAL A 269 -10.79 9.49 5.46
CA VAL A 269 -9.52 8.75 5.63
C VAL A 269 -9.34 8.26 7.07
N ASP A 270 -8.53 7.23 7.25
CA ASP A 270 -8.10 6.75 8.57
C ASP A 270 -6.88 7.52 9.11
N ALA A 271 -6.28 7.01 10.19
CA ALA A 271 -5.12 7.62 10.84
C ALA A 271 -3.79 7.40 10.07
N ASP A 272 -3.79 6.58 9.02
CA ASP A 272 -2.64 6.25 8.17
C ASP A 272 -2.83 6.81 6.73
N ASP A 273 -3.71 7.81 6.56
CA ASP A 273 -4.11 8.48 5.31
C ASP A 273 -4.75 7.57 4.23
N ASN A 274 -5.23 6.36 4.58
CA ASN A 274 -5.94 5.51 3.61
C ASN A 274 -7.37 6.01 3.41
N VAL A 275 -7.85 6.07 2.16
CA VAL A 275 -9.27 6.34 1.85
C VAL A 275 -10.13 5.18 2.34
N VAL A 276 -10.93 5.45 3.37
CA VAL A 276 -11.90 4.51 3.96
C VAL A 276 -13.21 4.57 3.19
N ALA A 277 -13.61 5.74 2.73
CA ALA A 277 -14.75 5.97 1.85
C ALA A 277 -14.60 7.29 1.10
N GLU A 278 -15.24 7.39 -0.06
CA GLU A 278 -15.42 8.63 -0.82
C GLU A 278 -16.81 8.60 -1.49
N ASP A 279 -17.40 9.77 -1.74
CA ASP A 279 -18.72 9.95 -2.34
C ASP A 279 -18.89 11.40 -2.84
N ASP A 280 -19.66 11.60 -3.91
CA ASP A 280 -19.93 12.89 -4.55
C ASP A 280 -21.42 13.19 -4.75
N ASP A 281 -22.21 12.23 -5.27
CA ASP A 281 -23.62 12.47 -5.65
C ASP A 281 -24.70 11.75 -4.81
N SER A 282 -24.34 10.89 -3.85
CA SER A 282 -25.33 10.08 -3.10
C SER A 282 -26.12 10.85 -2.03
N GLY A 283 -25.99 12.17 -1.94
CA GLY A 283 -26.61 13.06 -0.94
C GLY A 283 -27.71 13.97 -1.50
N PRO A 284 -28.43 14.72 -0.64
CA PRO A 284 -29.63 15.45 -1.07
C PRO A 284 -29.34 16.55 -2.11
N GLY A 285 -29.86 16.37 -3.33
CA GLY A 285 -29.70 17.30 -4.45
C GLY A 285 -28.52 16.92 -5.34
N SER A 286 -27.42 17.66 -5.23
CA SER A 286 -26.09 17.27 -5.69
C SER A 286 -25.15 17.39 -4.49
N GLY A 287 -25.41 16.58 -3.46
CA GLY A 287 -24.62 16.54 -2.24
C GLY A 287 -23.93 15.20 -2.10
N ALA A 288 -22.92 15.11 -1.24
CA ALA A 288 -22.22 13.87 -0.96
C ALA A 288 -22.73 13.24 0.36
N ARG A 289 -22.85 11.90 0.42
CA ARG A 289 -23.26 11.13 1.60
C ARG A 289 -22.54 9.78 1.73
N VAL A 290 -21.57 9.72 2.64
CA VAL A 290 -20.91 8.47 3.07
C VAL A 290 -21.71 7.79 4.19
N LEU A 291 -22.18 6.56 3.95
CA LEU A 291 -22.86 5.71 4.95
C LEU A 291 -22.03 4.44 5.21
N ARG A 292 -21.39 4.31 6.39
CA ARG A 292 -20.43 3.22 6.64
C ARG A 292 -20.27 2.82 8.12
N LEU A 293 -19.91 1.56 8.35
CA LEU A 293 -19.42 1.05 9.64
C LEU A 293 -17.94 1.41 9.83
N PHE A 294 -17.66 2.24 10.84
CA PHE A 294 -16.32 2.62 11.26
C PHE A 294 -15.88 1.80 12.47
N ALA A 295 -14.62 1.35 12.49
CA ALA A 295 -14.03 0.61 13.60
C ALA A 295 -13.63 1.56 14.75
N PRO A 296 -13.21 1.07 15.92
CA PRO A 296 -12.61 1.92 16.95
C PRO A 296 -11.33 2.58 16.41
N GLY A 297 -11.28 3.92 16.36
CA GLY A 297 -10.21 4.63 15.68
C GLY A 297 -10.36 6.15 15.65
N THR A 298 -9.39 6.82 15.01
CA THR A 298 -9.46 8.23 14.62
C THR A 298 -9.55 8.29 13.10
N TYR A 299 -10.40 9.16 12.59
CA TYR A 299 -10.68 9.34 11.16
C TYR A 299 -10.73 10.83 10.83
N PHE A 300 -10.48 11.17 9.57
CA PHE A 300 -10.57 12.55 9.08
C PHE A 300 -11.52 12.63 7.89
N ILE A 301 -12.49 13.56 7.96
CA ILE A 301 -13.36 13.91 6.84
C ILE A 301 -12.68 15.01 6.04
N VAL A 302 -12.49 14.76 4.75
CA VAL A 302 -12.10 15.76 3.76
C VAL A 302 -13.40 16.30 3.15
N ALA A 303 -13.73 17.56 3.45
CA ALA A 303 -14.82 18.27 2.81
C ALA A 303 -14.25 19.04 1.61
N ASN A 304 -14.44 18.53 0.39
CA ASN A 304 -13.84 19.00 -0.86
C ASN A 304 -14.93 19.43 -1.88
N THR A 305 -14.52 19.86 -3.07
CA THR A 305 -15.39 20.06 -4.24
C THR A 305 -15.11 19.03 -5.33
N TYR A 306 -16.09 18.72 -6.18
CA TYR A 306 -15.92 17.83 -7.34
C TYR A 306 -14.99 18.47 -8.40
N ASP A 307 -15.35 19.66 -8.89
CA ASP A 307 -14.48 20.44 -9.80
C ASP A 307 -13.48 21.33 -9.05
N ASP A 308 -12.43 21.71 -9.78
CA ASP A 308 -11.49 22.75 -9.35
C ASP A 308 -12.11 24.16 -9.38
N ASN A 309 -11.53 25.07 -8.59
CA ASN A 309 -11.95 26.49 -8.48
C ASN A 309 -13.41 26.76 -8.04
N GLN A 310 -14.18 25.76 -7.61
CA GLN A 310 -15.47 25.98 -6.96
C GLN A 310 -15.29 26.49 -5.53
N PHE A 311 -16.01 27.56 -5.15
CA PHE A 311 -15.93 28.17 -3.82
C PHE A 311 -17.32 28.64 -3.35
N GLY A 312 -17.71 28.26 -2.14
CA GLY A 312 -19.06 28.55 -1.65
C GLY A 312 -19.36 27.95 -0.28
N ALA A 313 -20.52 28.33 0.26
CA ALA A 313 -20.98 27.89 1.57
C ALA A 313 -21.46 26.44 1.54
N TYR A 314 -21.15 25.66 2.58
CA TYR A 314 -21.57 24.26 2.71
C TYR A 314 -21.93 23.93 4.16
N THR A 315 -22.70 22.85 4.33
CA THR A 315 -23.01 22.26 5.63
C THR A 315 -22.55 20.79 5.62
N LEU A 316 -21.75 20.42 6.61
CA LEU A 316 -21.20 19.09 6.82
C LEU A 316 -21.73 18.51 8.14
N THR A 317 -22.38 17.35 8.08
CA THR A 317 -22.93 16.66 9.25
C THR A 317 -22.24 15.31 9.43
N ASN A 318 -21.81 15.00 10.65
CA ASN A 318 -21.37 13.67 11.07
C ASN A 318 -22.38 13.14 12.09
N ARG A 319 -23.21 12.17 11.70
CA ARG A 319 -24.30 11.63 12.54
C ARG A 319 -24.22 10.12 12.67
N LEU A 320 -24.85 9.56 13.72
CA LEU A 320 -25.08 8.12 13.79
C LEU A 320 -25.99 7.70 12.62
N ALA A 321 -25.64 6.61 11.95
CA ALA A 321 -26.51 6.03 10.94
C ALA A 321 -27.80 5.48 11.60
N PRO A 322 -28.95 5.51 10.89
CA PRO A 322 -30.16 4.82 11.34
C PRO A 322 -29.90 3.34 11.61
N ALA A 323 -30.50 2.80 12.68
CA ALA A 323 -30.22 1.43 13.14
C ALA A 323 -30.59 0.33 12.12
N ALA A 324 -31.46 0.64 11.15
CA ALA A 324 -31.78 -0.22 10.02
C ALA A 324 -30.56 -0.55 9.13
N CYS A 325 -29.49 0.24 9.18
CA CYS A 325 -28.36 0.15 8.24
C CYS A 325 -27.25 -0.76 8.77
N SER A 326 -27.06 -0.75 10.09
CA SER A 326 -26.14 -1.63 10.81
C SER A 326 -26.74 -2.98 11.20
N SER A 327 -28.08 -3.11 11.21
CA SER A 327 -28.76 -4.31 11.68
C SER A 327 -30.11 -4.55 11.01
N SER A 328 -30.28 -5.73 10.43
CA SER A 328 -31.56 -6.30 10.02
C SER A 328 -32.39 -6.70 11.24
N ARG A 329 -33.71 -6.47 11.19
CA ARG A 329 -34.64 -6.89 12.24
C ARG A 329 -34.99 -8.38 12.05
N PRO A 330 -34.77 -9.28 13.01
CA PRO A 330 -35.07 -10.70 12.83
C PRO A 330 -36.58 -10.94 12.72
N THR A 331 -36.99 -11.66 11.68
CA THR A 331 -38.38 -12.05 11.42
C THR A 331 -38.54 -13.57 11.51
N ALA A 332 -39.70 -14.01 11.99
CA ALA A 332 -40.10 -15.40 12.04
C ALA A 332 -41.50 -15.51 11.44
N LEU A 333 -41.75 -16.55 10.64
CA LEU A 333 -43.01 -16.68 9.91
C LEU A 333 -44.15 -17.18 10.82
N PRO A 334 -45.37 -16.61 10.75
CA PRO A 334 -45.74 -15.39 10.02
C PRO A 334 -45.34 -14.11 10.77
N PHE A 335 -44.92 -13.10 10.01
CA PHE A 335 -44.53 -11.77 10.49
C PHE A 335 -45.44 -10.71 9.87
N THR A 336 -45.87 -9.74 10.68
CA THR A 336 -46.61 -8.54 10.24
C THR A 336 -46.03 -7.35 10.99
N LEU A 337 -45.69 -6.27 10.28
CA LEU A 337 -45.25 -5.02 10.88
C LEU A 337 -45.91 -3.83 10.18
N ASN A 338 -46.53 -2.95 10.97
CA ASN A 338 -46.84 -1.57 10.56
C ASN A 338 -45.69 -0.68 11.04
N THR A 339 -45.08 0.07 10.13
CA THR A 339 -43.98 1.02 10.42
C THR A 339 -44.04 2.15 9.39
N ALA A 340 -42.99 2.96 9.26
CA ALA A 340 -42.87 3.96 8.20
C ALA A 340 -41.42 4.02 7.68
N LEU A 341 -41.25 4.24 6.38
CA LEU A 341 -39.98 4.72 5.85
C LEU A 341 -39.84 6.18 6.27
N THR A 342 -38.75 6.51 6.98
CA THR A 342 -38.58 7.85 7.57
C THR A 342 -37.13 8.35 7.53
N PRO A 343 -36.88 9.65 7.29
CA PRO A 343 -35.53 10.23 7.26
C PRO A 343 -34.70 10.09 8.55
N ALA A 344 -35.30 9.69 9.67
CA ALA A 344 -34.63 9.53 10.96
C ALA A 344 -34.56 8.06 11.45
N GLY A 345 -35.25 7.14 10.79
CA GLY A 345 -35.40 5.74 11.25
C GLY A 345 -34.99 4.69 10.22
N SER A 346 -35.06 5.02 8.93
CA SER A 346 -34.73 4.16 7.80
C SER A 346 -33.42 4.57 7.17
N CYS A 347 -32.74 3.65 6.50
CA CYS A 347 -31.57 3.96 5.69
C CYS A 347 -31.94 4.78 4.48
N ARG A 348 -30.91 5.31 3.80
CA ARG A 348 -31.06 5.93 2.49
C ARG A 348 -30.06 5.33 1.51
N LEU A 349 -30.54 4.90 0.36
CA LEU A 349 -29.71 4.37 -0.74
C LEU A 349 -29.16 5.52 -1.59
N ASN A 350 -28.26 5.21 -2.53
CA ASN A 350 -27.62 6.21 -3.40
C ASN A 350 -28.62 6.88 -4.36
N ASP A 351 -29.70 6.18 -4.73
CA ASP A 351 -30.85 6.73 -5.48
C ASP A 351 -31.79 7.60 -4.61
N ASP A 352 -31.38 7.93 -3.40
CA ASP A 352 -32.11 8.74 -2.42
C ASP A 352 -33.47 8.14 -1.96
N SER A 353 -33.75 6.87 -2.29
CA SER A 353 -34.85 6.07 -1.70
C SER A 353 -34.55 5.69 -0.24
N PHE A 354 -35.61 5.39 0.52
CA PHE A 354 -35.49 4.98 1.92
C PHE A 354 -35.61 3.45 2.08
N LEU A 355 -34.79 2.84 2.95
CA LEU A 355 -34.73 1.38 3.10
C LEU A 355 -34.76 0.92 4.57
N ASP A 356 -35.64 -0.03 4.89
CA ASP A 356 -35.64 -0.82 6.13
C ASP A 356 -35.22 -2.28 5.83
N ARG A 357 -34.49 -2.93 6.76
CA ARG A 357 -33.90 -4.27 6.58
C ARG A 357 -34.44 -5.31 7.56
N TYR A 358 -34.73 -6.52 7.06
CA TYR A 358 -35.34 -7.62 7.80
C TYR A 358 -34.62 -8.96 7.54
N ASP A 359 -34.35 -9.72 8.60
CA ASP A 359 -33.69 -11.03 8.54
C ASP A 359 -34.75 -12.13 8.41
N LEU A 360 -34.67 -12.98 7.38
CA LEU A 360 -35.55 -14.14 7.19
C LEU A 360 -34.72 -15.44 7.20
N ASN A 361 -34.93 -16.27 8.21
CA ASN A 361 -34.19 -17.53 8.39
C ASN A 361 -35.12 -18.74 8.24
N LEU A 362 -34.84 -19.59 7.26
CA LEU A 362 -35.68 -20.73 6.88
C LEU A 362 -34.97 -22.05 7.17
N THR A 363 -35.58 -22.90 8.00
CA THR A 363 -35.06 -24.24 8.33
C THR A 363 -35.52 -25.33 7.36
N ALA A 364 -36.43 -25.01 6.44
CA ALA A 364 -37.00 -25.91 5.45
C ALA A 364 -37.29 -25.16 4.13
N LYS A 365 -37.43 -25.88 3.02
CA LYS A 365 -37.92 -25.32 1.75
C LYS A 365 -39.34 -24.80 1.97
N THR A 366 -39.54 -23.49 1.82
CA THR A 366 -40.75 -22.79 2.27
C THR A 366 -41.27 -21.88 1.15
N ASN A 367 -42.58 -21.92 0.88
CA ASN A 367 -43.24 -20.91 0.06
C ASN A 367 -43.52 -19.69 0.93
N VAL A 368 -43.08 -18.50 0.52
CA VAL A 368 -43.18 -17.26 1.31
C VAL A 368 -43.87 -16.20 0.47
N ARG A 369 -44.87 -15.54 1.06
CA ARG A 369 -45.52 -14.36 0.49
C ARG A 369 -45.09 -13.13 1.27
N LEU A 370 -44.62 -12.13 0.55
CA LEU A 370 -44.26 -10.83 1.06
C LEU A 370 -45.20 -9.82 0.42
N ASP A 371 -46.06 -9.17 1.21
CA ASP A 371 -46.87 -8.03 0.78
C ASP A 371 -46.31 -6.78 1.45
N MET A 372 -45.95 -5.75 0.68
CA MET A 372 -45.62 -4.42 1.22
C MET A 372 -46.67 -3.43 0.74
N THR A 373 -47.46 -2.91 1.70
CA THR A 373 -48.66 -2.13 1.40
C THR A 373 -48.61 -0.72 1.99
N SER A 374 -48.97 0.28 1.20
CA SER A 374 -49.13 1.68 1.61
C SER A 374 -50.33 2.34 0.92
N THR A 375 -50.55 3.60 1.30
CA THR A 375 -51.49 4.55 0.68
C THR A 375 -50.85 5.94 0.52
N VAL A 376 -49.52 6.03 0.73
CA VAL A 376 -48.75 7.29 0.82
C VAL A 376 -47.46 7.23 0.00
N ILE A 377 -46.84 6.04 -0.11
CA ILE A 377 -45.65 5.78 -0.93
C ILE A 377 -45.94 4.66 -1.93
N ASP A 378 -45.23 4.65 -3.05
CA ASP A 378 -45.12 3.57 -4.02
C ASP A 378 -44.02 2.59 -3.55
N PRO A 379 -44.37 1.41 -2.95
CA PRO A 379 -43.40 0.55 -2.28
C PRO A 379 -42.58 -0.29 -3.24
N TYR A 380 -41.42 -0.77 -2.79
CA TYR A 380 -40.57 -1.70 -3.54
C TYR A 380 -39.98 -2.75 -2.58
N LEU A 381 -40.25 -4.04 -2.84
CA LEU A 381 -39.63 -5.17 -2.15
C LEU A 381 -38.44 -5.77 -2.92
N TYR A 382 -37.39 -6.12 -2.19
CA TYR A 382 -36.35 -7.05 -2.67
C TYR A 382 -36.07 -8.14 -1.64
N ILE A 383 -35.61 -9.30 -2.13
CA ILE A 383 -35.07 -10.41 -1.35
C ILE A 383 -33.67 -10.71 -1.85
N VAL A 384 -32.69 -10.72 -0.96
CA VAL A 384 -31.29 -11.08 -1.27
C VAL A 384 -30.82 -12.29 -0.46
N ASP A 385 -29.86 -13.04 -1.01
CA ASP A 385 -29.22 -14.16 -0.33
C ASP A 385 -28.15 -13.70 0.69
N VAL A 386 -27.49 -14.66 1.34
CA VAL A 386 -26.43 -14.41 2.34
C VAL A 386 -25.19 -13.70 1.77
N ASN A 387 -25.02 -13.67 0.44
CA ASN A 387 -23.94 -12.97 -0.25
C ASN A 387 -24.39 -11.59 -0.80
N GLY A 388 -25.64 -11.19 -0.55
CA GLY A 388 -26.24 -9.97 -1.08
C GLY A 388 -26.74 -10.08 -2.52
N LYS A 389 -26.78 -11.28 -3.12
CA LYS A 389 -27.27 -11.47 -4.49
C LYS A 389 -28.80 -11.37 -4.52
N PRO A 390 -29.42 -10.64 -5.46
CA PRO A 390 -30.87 -10.66 -5.68
C PRO A 390 -31.41 -12.07 -5.95
N VAL A 391 -32.52 -12.40 -5.27
CA VAL A 391 -33.27 -13.65 -5.38
C VAL A 391 -34.65 -13.40 -6.00
N ALA A 392 -35.30 -12.31 -5.58
CA ALA A 392 -36.54 -11.78 -6.16
C ALA A 392 -36.68 -10.29 -5.84
N GLN A 393 -37.44 -9.56 -6.64
CA GLN A 393 -37.83 -8.17 -6.40
C GLN A 393 -39.18 -7.91 -7.07
N ASP A 394 -39.95 -6.98 -6.53
CA ASP A 394 -41.27 -6.58 -7.04
C ASP A 394 -41.63 -5.18 -6.51
N ASP A 395 -42.23 -4.36 -7.36
CA ASP A 395 -42.76 -3.03 -7.07
C ASP A 395 -44.31 -3.01 -7.16
N ASP A 396 -44.92 -3.52 -8.25
CA ASP A 396 -46.37 -3.38 -8.52
C ASP A 396 -47.24 -4.66 -8.46
N GLY A 397 -46.70 -5.84 -8.08
CA GLY A 397 -47.39 -7.15 -8.15
C GLY A 397 -48.57 -7.36 -7.17
N GLY A 398 -48.85 -6.38 -6.31
CA GLY A 398 -49.95 -6.34 -5.35
C GLY A 398 -51.16 -5.50 -5.82
N PRO A 399 -52.10 -5.17 -4.91
CA PRO A 399 -53.30 -4.42 -5.29
C PRO A 399 -53.02 -2.92 -5.39
N GLY A 400 -52.98 -2.39 -6.61
CA GLY A 400 -52.78 -0.95 -6.87
C GLY A 400 -51.33 -0.64 -7.22
N LEU A 401 -50.67 0.20 -6.41
CA LEU A 401 -49.23 0.46 -6.42
C LEU A 401 -48.63 -0.12 -5.13
N ASN A 402 -48.64 -1.44 -5.00
CA ASN A 402 -48.21 -2.14 -3.78
C ASN A 402 -47.45 -3.39 -4.16
N SER A 403 -46.32 -3.66 -3.54
CA SER A 403 -45.47 -4.78 -3.93
C SER A 403 -45.97 -6.12 -3.38
N ARG A 404 -45.84 -7.18 -4.17
CA ARG A 404 -45.99 -8.57 -3.74
C ARG A 404 -44.94 -9.50 -4.35
N VAL A 405 -44.15 -10.14 -3.49
CA VAL A 405 -43.29 -11.27 -3.88
C VAL A 405 -43.90 -12.59 -3.37
N ASP A 406 -44.23 -13.51 -4.28
CA ASP A 406 -44.56 -14.92 -3.98
C ASP A 406 -43.41 -15.82 -4.45
N ILE A 407 -42.70 -16.49 -3.53
CA ILE A 407 -41.52 -17.28 -3.89
C ILE A 407 -41.28 -18.52 -3.01
N VAL A 408 -40.84 -19.62 -3.64
CA VAL A 408 -40.36 -20.83 -2.97
C VAL A 408 -38.87 -20.72 -2.66
N LEU A 409 -38.54 -20.42 -1.42
CA LEU A 409 -37.16 -20.31 -0.92
C LEU A 409 -36.67 -21.65 -0.38
N GLN A 410 -35.35 -21.85 -0.45
CA GLN A 410 -34.66 -23.04 0.09
C GLN A 410 -34.32 -22.83 1.58
N PRO A 411 -33.92 -23.87 2.33
CA PRO A 411 -33.38 -23.67 3.68
C PRO A 411 -32.15 -22.76 3.63
N GLY A 412 -32.11 -21.70 4.45
CA GLY A 412 -31.05 -20.69 4.41
C GLY A 412 -31.44 -19.37 5.09
N ARG A 413 -30.50 -18.41 5.10
CA ARG A 413 -30.72 -17.03 5.53
C ARG A 413 -30.85 -16.12 4.32
N TYR A 414 -31.84 -15.24 4.37
CA TYR A 414 -32.17 -14.23 3.37
C TYR A 414 -32.35 -12.89 4.06
N THR A 415 -32.09 -11.79 3.36
CA THR A 415 -32.47 -10.45 3.83
C THR A 415 -33.62 -9.93 2.97
N VAL A 416 -34.69 -9.49 3.61
CA VAL A 416 -35.79 -8.76 2.97
C VAL A 416 -35.52 -7.27 3.11
N LEU A 417 -35.64 -6.56 1.99
CA LEU A 417 -35.38 -5.14 1.83
C LEU A 417 -36.71 -4.46 1.50
N ALA A 418 -37.16 -3.56 2.37
CA ALA A 418 -38.42 -2.82 2.22
C ALA A 418 -38.10 -1.37 1.87
N SER A 419 -38.39 -0.97 0.63
CA SER A 419 -38.06 0.33 0.04
C SER A 419 -39.29 1.02 -0.58
N ALA A 420 -39.08 2.16 -1.21
CA ALA A 420 -40.06 2.88 -2.02
C ALA A 420 -39.35 3.67 -3.14
N GLN A 421 -40.09 4.40 -3.96
CA GLN A 421 -39.51 5.32 -4.95
C GLN A 421 -38.56 6.36 -4.31
N PRO A 422 -37.58 6.89 -5.08
CA PRO A 422 -36.69 7.96 -4.64
C PRO A 422 -37.39 9.10 -3.88
N THR A 423 -36.82 9.47 -2.73
CA THR A 423 -37.32 10.51 -1.80
C THR A 423 -38.64 10.22 -1.07
N GLU A 424 -39.40 9.17 -1.41
CA GLU A 424 -40.71 8.92 -0.78
C GLU A 424 -40.60 8.37 0.64
N SER A 425 -41.26 9.06 1.59
CA SER A 425 -41.31 8.66 3.00
C SER A 425 -42.75 8.67 3.53
N GLY A 426 -43.10 7.66 4.31
CA GLY A 426 -44.47 7.44 4.74
C GLY A 426 -44.71 6.07 5.38
N PRO A 427 -45.91 5.84 5.92
CA PRO A 427 -46.27 4.57 6.55
C PRO A 427 -46.36 3.43 5.54
N TYR A 428 -45.93 2.24 5.95
CA TYR A 428 -46.17 1.00 5.22
C TYR A 428 -46.48 -0.16 6.18
N ARG A 429 -47.13 -1.17 5.64
CA ARG A 429 -47.44 -2.43 6.31
C ARG A 429 -46.80 -3.57 5.53
N LEU A 430 -45.81 -4.21 6.14
CA LEU A 430 -45.11 -5.37 5.61
C LEU A 430 -45.65 -6.64 6.27
N ASP A 431 -46.17 -7.56 5.45
CA ASP A 431 -46.39 -8.94 5.83
C ASP A 431 -45.30 -9.82 5.21
N ILE A 432 -44.72 -10.73 6.01
CA ILE A 432 -43.93 -11.85 5.53
C ILE A 432 -44.61 -13.11 6.09
N THR A 433 -45.49 -13.70 5.31
CA THR A 433 -46.23 -14.91 5.70
C THR A 433 -45.60 -16.14 5.05
N PRO A 434 -45.73 -17.35 5.64
CA PRO A 434 -45.71 -18.54 4.82
C PRO A 434 -46.84 -18.35 3.81
N ALA A 435 -46.52 -18.29 2.52
CA ALA A 435 -47.55 -18.26 1.51
C ALA A 435 -48.39 -19.52 1.70
N LEU A 436 -49.69 -19.33 1.96
CA LEU A 436 -50.65 -20.39 1.64
C LEU A 436 -50.33 -20.80 0.21
N ASP A 437 -50.00 -22.08 0.02
CA ASP A 437 -49.79 -22.63 -1.31
C ASP A 437 -50.95 -22.16 -2.19
N PRO A 438 -50.71 -21.37 -3.26
CA PRO A 438 -51.80 -20.84 -4.08
C PRO A 438 -52.63 -21.98 -4.67
N CYS A 439 -52.02 -23.15 -4.82
CA CYS A 439 -52.63 -24.41 -5.24
C CYS A 439 -53.02 -25.33 -4.07
N GLY A 440 -53.24 -24.78 -2.88
CA GLY A 440 -53.32 -25.50 -1.60
C GLY A 440 -54.10 -26.80 -1.70
N VAL A 441 -53.57 -27.85 -1.07
CA VAL A 441 -53.98 -29.25 -1.29
C VAL A 441 -55.33 -29.55 -0.60
N ASN A 442 -56.36 -28.89 -1.12
CA ASN A 442 -57.72 -28.81 -0.60
C ASN A 442 -58.60 -29.99 -1.08
N ARG A 443 -57.97 -30.99 -1.71
CA ARG A 443 -58.62 -32.18 -2.26
C ARG A 443 -57.78 -33.40 -1.92
N THR A 444 -58.45 -34.51 -1.62
CA THR A 444 -57.83 -35.80 -1.28
C THR A 444 -58.34 -36.86 -2.23
N ILE A 445 -57.45 -37.66 -2.81
CA ILE A 445 -57.83 -38.84 -3.59
C ILE A 445 -57.19 -40.09 -2.98
N THR A 446 -57.99 -41.14 -2.81
CA THR A 446 -57.53 -42.42 -2.22
C THR A 446 -57.36 -43.48 -3.30
N ILE A 447 -56.48 -44.44 -3.04
CA ILE A 447 -56.26 -45.60 -3.92
C ILE A 447 -57.59 -46.35 -4.12
N GLY A 448 -57.98 -46.56 -5.38
CA GLY A 448 -59.24 -47.15 -5.80
C GLY A 448 -60.35 -46.16 -6.16
N GLN A 449 -60.11 -44.85 -6.14
CA GLN A 449 -61.11 -43.83 -6.51
C GLN A 449 -60.84 -43.15 -7.85
N THR A 450 -61.94 -42.68 -8.46
CA THR A 450 -61.97 -41.74 -9.59
C THR A 450 -62.74 -40.49 -9.16
N GLN A 451 -62.22 -39.32 -9.46
CA GLN A 451 -62.78 -38.02 -9.10
C GLN A 451 -62.84 -37.11 -10.34
N ASN A 452 -64.05 -36.68 -10.68
CA ASN A 452 -64.26 -35.69 -11.74
C ASN A 452 -64.04 -34.27 -11.18
N ALA A 453 -63.40 -33.43 -11.98
CA ALA A 453 -63.02 -32.07 -11.64
C ALA A 453 -63.03 -31.17 -12.88
N THR A 454 -62.67 -29.91 -12.73
CA THR A 454 -62.68 -28.90 -13.81
C THR A 454 -61.59 -27.90 -13.53
N ILE A 455 -60.65 -27.70 -14.47
CA ILE A 455 -59.68 -26.60 -14.41
C ILE A 455 -60.39 -25.34 -14.91
N SER A 456 -60.30 -24.27 -14.14
CA SER A 456 -61.00 -23.00 -14.33
C SER A 456 -60.06 -21.81 -14.19
N THR A 457 -60.46 -20.63 -14.68
CA THR A 457 -59.71 -19.37 -14.46
C THR A 457 -59.69 -18.90 -13.00
N THR A 458 -60.37 -19.61 -12.09
CA THR A 458 -60.33 -19.40 -10.64
C THR A 458 -59.44 -20.39 -9.90
N ASP A 459 -58.82 -21.34 -10.61
CA ASP A 459 -57.79 -22.21 -10.05
C ASP A 459 -56.41 -21.54 -10.07
N CYS A 460 -55.47 -22.11 -9.32
CA CYS A 460 -54.15 -21.50 -9.18
C CYS A 460 -53.38 -21.51 -10.50
N ALA A 461 -52.64 -20.44 -10.78
CA ALA A 461 -51.65 -20.41 -11.84
C ALA A 461 -50.25 -20.62 -11.25
N VAL A 462 -49.44 -21.49 -11.85
CA VAL A 462 -48.04 -21.72 -11.45
C VAL A 462 -47.14 -21.67 -12.65
N GLY A 463 -46.04 -20.91 -12.55
CA GLY A 463 -44.91 -20.97 -13.46
C GLY A 463 -43.61 -20.98 -12.64
N ALA A 464 -42.77 -21.99 -12.85
CA ALA A 464 -41.43 -22.07 -12.26
C ALA A 464 -40.40 -21.91 -13.39
N ASN A 465 -40.14 -20.65 -13.78
CA ASN A 465 -39.34 -20.28 -14.96
C ASN A 465 -39.97 -20.65 -16.31
N GLY A 466 -41.31 -20.61 -16.41
CA GLY A 466 -42.08 -20.88 -17.63
C GLY A 466 -43.46 -20.21 -17.58
N PRO A 467 -44.30 -20.34 -18.62
CA PRO A 467 -45.62 -19.72 -18.67
C PRO A 467 -46.54 -20.23 -17.56
N MET A 468 -47.41 -19.35 -17.08
CA MET A 468 -48.33 -19.58 -15.97
C MET A 468 -49.42 -20.60 -16.34
N ARG A 469 -49.34 -21.82 -15.81
CA ARG A 469 -50.28 -22.93 -16.08
C ARG A 469 -51.33 -23.09 -14.98
N LEU A 470 -52.61 -23.15 -15.35
CA LEU A 470 -53.72 -23.40 -14.42
C LEU A 470 -53.65 -24.83 -13.84
N THR A 471 -53.72 -24.97 -12.52
CA THR A 471 -53.39 -26.21 -11.79
C THR A 471 -54.38 -26.51 -10.67
N GLN A 472 -54.64 -27.79 -10.41
CA GLN A 472 -55.33 -28.28 -9.21
C GLN A 472 -54.46 -29.35 -8.51
N ARG A 473 -54.48 -29.40 -7.16
CA ARG A 473 -53.70 -30.36 -6.36
C ARG A 473 -54.55 -31.34 -5.58
N PHE A 474 -54.10 -32.58 -5.50
CA PHE A 474 -54.71 -33.65 -4.70
C PHE A 474 -53.66 -34.32 -3.80
N ALA A 475 -54.00 -34.50 -2.53
CA ALA A 475 -53.23 -35.34 -1.62
C ALA A 475 -53.54 -36.82 -1.87
N LEU A 476 -52.48 -37.62 -2.02
CA LEU A 476 -52.53 -39.08 -2.01
C LEU A 476 -51.69 -39.61 -0.85
N ASN A 477 -52.29 -40.42 0.02
CA ASN A 477 -51.60 -41.09 1.12
C ASN A 477 -51.44 -42.59 0.79
N VAL A 478 -50.20 -43.07 0.67
CA VAL A 478 -49.89 -44.46 0.36
C VAL A 478 -49.45 -45.16 1.65
N THR A 479 -50.35 -45.96 2.22
CA THR A 479 -50.13 -46.65 3.51
C THR A 479 -49.35 -47.95 3.40
N THR A 480 -49.23 -48.50 2.20
CA THR A 480 -48.53 -49.77 1.88
C THR A 480 -47.83 -49.62 0.55
N GLN A 481 -46.54 -49.96 0.48
CA GLN A 481 -45.78 -49.89 -0.78
C GLN A 481 -46.38 -50.84 -1.82
N GLY A 482 -46.60 -50.34 -3.04
CA GLY A 482 -47.13 -51.13 -4.15
C GLY A 482 -47.19 -50.37 -5.47
N PRO A 483 -47.38 -51.09 -6.60
CA PRO A 483 -47.56 -50.47 -7.91
C PRO A 483 -48.96 -49.83 -8.01
N LEU A 484 -49.00 -48.52 -8.30
CA LEU A 484 -50.22 -47.75 -8.52
C LEU A 484 -50.20 -47.15 -9.94
N GLN A 485 -51.37 -47.01 -10.52
CA GLN A 485 -51.61 -46.23 -11.74
C GLN A 485 -52.40 -44.97 -11.40
N VAL A 486 -51.92 -43.82 -11.84
CA VAL A 486 -52.61 -42.52 -11.79
C VAL A 486 -52.96 -42.12 -13.21
N ASP A 487 -54.22 -41.79 -13.49
CA ASP A 487 -54.71 -41.35 -14.81
C ASP A 487 -55.38 -39.99 -14.70
N MET A 488 -55.13 -39.10 -15.67
CA MET A 488 -55.88 -37.84 -15.85
C MET A 488 -56.45 -37.81 -17.27
N ALA A 489 -57.77 -37.94 -17.37
CA ALA A 489 -58.48 -38.03 -18.64
C ALA A 489 -59.32 -36.78 -18.95
N SER A 490 -59.23 -36.26 -20.17
CA SER A 490 -60.06 -35.13 -20.63
C SER A 490 -60.34 -35.20 -22.14
N THR A 491 -61.44 -34.56 -22.54
CA THR A 491 -61.79 -34.28 -23.94
C THR A 491 -61.91 -32.78 -24.23
N GLN A 492 -61.58 -31.92 -23.25
CA GLN A 492 -61.77 -30.46 -23.31
C GLN A 492 -60.48 -29.66 -23.12
N LEU A 493 -59.49 -30.23 -22.44
CA LEU A 493 -58.15 -29.66 -22.29
C LEU A 493 -57.09 -30.71 -22.68
N ASP A 494 -55.82 -30.36 -22.53
CA ASP A 494 -54.67 -31.21 -22.84
C ASP A 494 -53.96 -31.62 -21.53
N PRO A 495 -54.36 -32.74 -20.89
CA PRO A 495 -53.86 -33.17 -19.57
C PRO A 495 -52.34 -33.16 -19.41
N TYR A 496 -51.88 -32.70 -18.24
CA TYR A 496 -50.52 -32.91 -17.77
C TYR A 496 -50.53 -33.27 -16.29
N LEU A 497 -49.90 -34.40 -15.95
CA LEU A 497 -49.75 -34.93 -14.59
C LEU A 497 -48.33 -34.71 -14.09
N ILE A 498 -48.20 -34.25 -12.84
CA ILE A 498 -46.92 -34.22 -12.11
C ILE A 498 -47.16 -34.77 -10.70
N ILE A 499 -46.38 -35.76 -10.27
CA ILE A 499 -46.46 -36.31 -8.90
C ILE A 499 -45.21 -35.92 -8.12
N GLN A 500 -45.43 -35.34 -6.94
CA GLN A 500 -44.40 -34.84 -6.04
C GLN A 500 -44.48 -35.53 -4.68
N SER A 501 -43.34 -35.65 -3.99
CA SER A 501 -43.31 -35.99 -2.57
C SER A 501 -43.90 -34.85 -1.75
N ALA A 502 -44.90 -35.10 -0.90
CA ALA A 502 -45.46 -34.09 -0.01
C ALA A 502 -44.45 -33.64 1.07
N THR A 503 -43.48 -34.49 1.42
CA THR A 503 -42.49 -34.22 2.47
C THR A 503 -41.30 -33.40 1.98
N THR A 504 -40.87 -33.57 0.72
CA THR A 504 -39.66 -32.90 0.18
C THR A 504 -39.95 -31.92 -0.95
N GLY A 505 -41.15 -31.94 -1.54
CA GLY A 505 -41.49 -31.11 -2.69
C GLY A 505 -40.61 -31.38 -3.92
N ALA A 506 -40.10 -32.61 -4.05
CA ALA A 506 -39.39 -33.10 -5.24
C ALA A 506 -40.37 -33.79 -6.20
N VAL A 507 -40.23 -33.55 -7.50
CA VAL A 507 -40.94 -34.30 -8.56
C VAL A 507 -40.40 -35.73 -8.61
N LEU A 508 -41.29 -36.70 -8.73
CA LEU A 508 -40.98 -38.13 -8.77
C LEU A 508 -41.31 -38.75 -10.14
N ALA A 509 -42.35 -38.24 -10.80
CA ALA A 509 -42.76 -38.59 -12.15
C ALA A 509 -43.68 -37.50 -12.71
N GLU A 510 -43.65 -37.31 -14.03
CA GLU A 510 -44.54 -36.42 -14.78
C GLU A 510 -44.85 -37.03 -16.15
N HIS A 511 -45.99 -36.67 -16.74
CA HIS A 511 -46.48 -37.29 -17.98
C HIS A 511 -47.57 -36.42 -18.65
N ASP A 512 -47.51 -36.32 -19.97
CA ASP A 512 -48.41 -35.55 -20.84
C ASP A 512 -49.36 -36.45 -21.63
N ASP A 513 -48.89 -37.33 -22.52
CA ASP A 513 -49.79 -38.20 -23.28
C ASP A 513 -49.35 -39.66 -23.44
N ILE A 514 -50.34 -40.56 -23.53
CA ILE A 514 -50.10 -41.99 -23.77
C ILE A 514 -49.81 -42.28 -25.25
N ASN A 515 -50.32 -41.48 -26.18
CA ASN A 515 -50.12 -41.63 -27.63
C ASN A 515 -50.50 -40.32 -28.37
N PRO A 516 -49.53 -39.63 -29.02
CA PRO A 516 -49.78 -38.42 -29.78
C PRO A 516 -50.86 -38.55 -30.85
N GLY A 517 -51.89 -37.71 -30.73
CA GLY A 517 -52.91 -37.48 -31.76
C GLY A 517 -54.17 -38.35 -31.71
N VAL A 518 -54.30 -39.31 -30.78
CA VAL A 518 -55.53 -40.15 -30.68
C VAL A 518 -56.19 -40.12 -29.30
N ASN A 519 -55.44 -39.94 -28.21
CA ASN A 519 -56.03 -39.81 -26.86
C ASN A 519 -55.11 -39.01 -25.93
N ARG A 520 -55.51 -37.78 -25.58
CA ARG A 520 -54.70 -36.79 -24.82
C ARG A 520 -54.54 -37.11 -23.33
N ASN A 521 -54.91 -38.30 -22.87
CA ASN A 521 -54.92 -38.62 -21.44
C ASN A 521 -53.50 -38.85 -20.91
N ALA A 522 -53.16 -38.21 -19.80
CA ALA A 522 -51.90 -38.43 -19.07
C ALA A 522 -52.02 -39.65 -18.13
N ARG A 523 -50.93 -40.40 -17.94
CA ARG A 523 -50.87 -41.53 -16.99
C ARG A 523 -49.50 -41.72 -16.38
N ILE A 524 -49.43 -42.00 -15.08
CA ILE A 524 -48.20 -42.44 -14.40
C ILE A 524 -48.45 -43.80 -13.75
N ALA A 525 -47.65 -44.81 -14.09
CA ALA A 525 -47.68 -46.14 -13.47
C ALA A 525 -46.33 -46.44 -12.82
N ALA A 526 -46.30 -46.56 -11.49
CA ALA A 526 -45.05 -46.70 -10.73
C ALA A 526 -45.26 -47.43 -9.39
N ILE A 527 -44.18 -47.95 -8.79
CA ILE A 527 -44.19 -48.43 -7.41
C ILE A 527 -44.02 -47.23 -6.48
N PHE A 528 -45.03 -46.93 -5.67
CA PHE A 528 -44.99 -45.85 -4.69
C PHE A 528 -44.57 -46.42 -3.33
N PRO A 529 -43.49 -45.93 -2.71
CA PRO A 529 -43.18 -46.19 -1.29
C PRO A 529 -44.29 -45.72 -0.35
N VAL A 530 -44.26 -46.21 0.90
CA VAL A 530 -45.13 -45.69 1.97
C VAL A 530 -44.80 -44.21 2.19
N GLY A 531 -45.81 -43.33 2.11
CA GLY A 531 -45.62 -41.89 2.23
C GLY A 531 -46.80 -41.06 1.72
N GLN A 532 -46.66 -39.74 1.83
CA GLN A 532 -47.63 -38.76 1.32
C GLN A 532 -47.10 -38.11 0.04
N TYR A 533 -48.02 -37.92 -0.92
CA TYR A 533 -47.73 -37.42 -2.26
C TYR A 533 -48.72 -36.32 -2.64
N ILE A 534 -48.27 -35.41 -3.48
CA ILE A 534 -49.08 -34.36 -4.11
C ILE A 534 -49.18 -34.71 -5.59
N ILE A 535 -50.39 -34.83 -6.11
CA ILE A 535 -50.67 -34.95 -7.54
C ILE A 535 -51.09 -33.57 -8.04
N ASN A 536 -50.28 -32.97 -8.91
CA ASN A 536 -50.64 -31.79 -9.69
C ASN A 536 -51.34 -32.25 -10.96
N THR A 537 -52.52 -31.72 -11.23
CA THR A 537 -53.24 -31.87 -12.50
C THR A 537 -53.32 -30.51 -13.17
N THR A 538 -52.76 -30.38 -14.36
CA THR A 538 -52.65 -29.12 -15.12
C THR A 538 -52.76 -29.40 -16.63
N THR A 539 -52.33 -28.47 -17.47
CA THR A 539 -52.36 -28.57 -18.94
C THR A 539 -50.97 -28.51 -19.57
N PHE A 540 -50.82 -29.07 -20.77
CA PHE A 540 -49.53 -29.12 -21.46
C PHE A 540 -49.17 -27.86 -22.29
N ASP A 541 -50.13 -27.27 -23.01
CA ASP A 541 -49.88 -26.20 -24.00
C ASP A 541 -49.34 -24.88 -23.40
N ASP A 542 -48.05 -24.62 -23.62
CA ASP A 542 -47.34 -23.40 -23.20
C ASP A 542 -47.82 -22.11 -23.89
N SER A 543 -48.53 -22.20 -25.03
CA SER A 543 -49.00 -21.03 -25.78
C SER A 543 -50.34 -20.47 -25.28
N LEU A 544 -51.13 -21.27 -24.55
CA LEU A 544 -52.47 -20.92 -24.04
C LEU A 544 -52.65 -21.19 -22.53
N ALA A 545 -51.58 -21.61 -21.85
CA ALA A 545 -51.49 -22.08 -20.45
C ALA A 545 -52.33 -21.35 -19.40
N SER A 546 -52.48 -20.03 -19.51
CA SER A 546 -53.17 -19.17 -18.54
C SER A 546 -54.67 -19.01 -18.78
N THR A 547 -55.20 -19.56 -19.88
CA THR A 547 -56.60 -19.37 -20.32
C THR A 547 -57.38 -20.65 -20.58
N MET A 548 -56.71 -21.80 -20.68
CA MET A 548 -57.34 -23.08 -21.01
C MET A 548 -58.09 -23.69 -19.82
N THR A 549 -59.41 -23.78 -19.94
CA THR A 549 -60.32 -24.35 -18.93
C THR A 549 -61.08 -25.56 -19.47
N GLY A 550 -61.32 -26.60 -18.66
CA GLY A 550 -62.06 -27.79 -19.09
C GLY A 550 -62.25 -28.84 -18.01
N VAL A 551 -63.23 -29.73 -18.20
CA VAL A 551 -63.49 -30.86 -17.29
C VAL A 551 -62.48 -31.99 -17.48
N TYR A 552 -62.19 -32.72 -16.42
CA TYR A 552 -61.33 -33.91 -16.45
C TYR A 552 -61.71 -34.92 -15.35
N ALA A 553 -61.23 -36.15 -15.48
CA ALA A 553 -61.35 -37.20 -14.49
C ALA A 553 -59.95 -37.64 -14.03
N LEU A 554 -59.67 -37.57 -12.74
CA LEU A 554 -58.47 -38.10 -12.11
C LEU A 554 -58.79 -39.43 -11.43
N SER A 555 -58.00 -40.50 -11.65
CA SER A 555 -58.15 -41.75 -10.91
C SER A 555 -56.82 -42.29 -10.39
N VAL A 556 -56.83 -42.89 -9.20
CA VAL A 556 -55.69 -43.62 -8.62
C VAL A 556 -56.11 -45.06 -8.39
N THR A 557 -55.37 -46.03 -8.96
CA THR A 557 -55.75 -47.44 -8.97
C THR A 557 -54.59 -48.32 -8.49
N ALA A 558 -54.85 -49.27 -7.60
CA ALA A 558 -53.85 -50.29 -7.27
C ALA A 558 -53.72 -51.28 -8.43
N ILE A 559 -52.49 -51.55 -8.87
CA ILE A 559 -52.20 -52.58 -9.87
C ILE A 559 -51.93 -53.88 -9.11
N ASN A 560 -52.67 -54.95 -9.40
CA ASN A 560 -52.27 -56.29 -8.95
C ASN A 560 -51.20 -56.82 -9.93
N PRO A 561 -49.95 -57.07 -9.49
CA PRO A 561 -48.92 -57.59 -10.38
C PRO A 561 -49.31 -58.98 -10.88
N THR A 562 -49.58 -59.08 -12.19
CA THR A 562 -49.95 -60.35 -12.82
C THR A 562 -48.76 -61.31 -12.78
N THR A 563 -48.85 -62.35 -11.95
CA THR A 563 -47.71 -63.14 -11.44
C THR A 563 -46.86 -63.89 -12.48
N ASN A 564 -47.28 -63.91 -13.74
CA ASN A 564 -46.59 -64.56 -14.85
C ASN A 564 -46.00 -63.57 -15.87
N VAL A 565 -45.96 -62.26 -15.58
CA VAL A 565 -45.32 -61.29 -16.49
C VAL A 565 -43.84 -61.59 -16.64
N THR A 566 -43.42 -61.80 -17.88
CA THR A 566 -42.02 -61.82 -18.28
C THR A 566 -41.78 -60.75 -19.34
N ILE A 567 -40.58 -60.19 -19.32
CA ILE A 567 -40.10 -59.18 -20.26
C ILE A 567 -38.69 -59.56 -20.69
N SER A 568 -38.37 -59.44 -21.97
CA SER A 568 -37.02 -59.68 -22.48
C SER A 568 -36.59 -58.67 -23.54
N LEU A 569 -35.28 -58.44 -23.61
CA LEU A 569 -34.55 -57.62 -24.57
C LEU A 569 -33.30 -58.38 -25.04
N PRO A 570 -32.64 -57.97 -26.14
CA PRO A 570 -31.29 -58.43 -26.46
C PRO A 570 -30.33 -58.18 -25.28
N ALA A 571 -29.37 -59.07 -25.06
CA ALA A 571 -28.38 -58.88 -23.98
C ALA A 571 -27.43 -57.70 -24.25
N THR A 572 -27.08 -57.50 -25.53
CA THR A 572 -26.22 -56.40 -25.99
C THR A 572 -26.77 -55.79 -27.27
N LEU A 573 -26.40 -54.53 -27.51
CA LEU A 573 -26.64 -53.80 -28.77
C LEU A 573 -25.40 -52.93 -29.06
N SER A 574 -24.90 -52.95 -30.29
CA SER A 574 -23.80 -52.07 -30.71
C SER A 574 -24.33 -51.02 -31.67
N LEU A 575 -24.15 -49.74 -31.35
CA LEU A 575 -24.58 -48.60 -32.17
C LEU A 575 -23.39 -47.68 -32.48
N THR A 576 -23.50 -46.97 -33.60
CA THR A 576 -22.62 -45.85 -33.91
C THR A 576 -23.21 -44.53 -33.38
N ALA A 577 -22.40 -43.62 -32.85
CA ALA A 577 -22.83 -42.26 -32.49
C ALA A 577 -23.61 -41.59 -33.64
N GLY A 578 -24.78 -41.01 -33.33
CA GLY A 578 -25.74 -40.47 -34.30
C GLY A 578 -26.74 -41.49 -34.87
N GLN A 579 -26.47 -42.80 -34.79
CA GLN A 579 -27.46 -43.82 -35.14
C GLN A 579 -28.57 -43.92 -34.10
N GLN A 580 -29.71 -44.41 -34.55
CA GLN A 580 -30.89 -44.67 -33.74
C GLN A 580 -31.39 -46.08 -34.02
N GLN A 581 -31.82 -46.80 -32.98
CA GLN A 581 -32.33 -48.15 -33.08
C GLN A 581 -33.58 -48.30 -32.21
N GLN A 582 -34.68 -48.70 -32.84
CA GLN A 582 -35.88 -49.09 -32.13
C GLN A 582 -35.62 -50.39 -31.37
N LEU A 583 -35.79 -50.37 -30.05
CA LEU A 583 -35.92 -51.59 -29.26
C LEU A 583 -37.39 -52.01 -29.19
N THR A 584 -37.64 -53.31 -29.11
CA THR A 584 -39.00 -53.85 -28.95
C THR A 584 -38.92 -54.98 -27.92
N PRO A 585 -39.33 -54.73 -26.65
CA PRO A 585 -39.28 -55.72 -25.61
C PRO A 585 -40.37 -56.76 -25.83
N THR A 586 -40.02 -58.04 -25.72
CA THR A 586 -41.01 -59.12 -25.78
C THR A 586 -41.63 -59.25 -24.40
N ILE A 587 -42.92 -58.93 -24.27
CA ILE A 587 -43.70 -59.13 -23.05
C ILE A 587 -44.65 -60.32 -23.22
N ALA A 588 -44.69 -61.19 -22.22
CA ALA A 588 -45.63 -62.31 -22.14
C ALA A 588 -46.30 -62.36 -20.74
N GLY A 589 -47.40 -63.12 -20.64
CA GLY A 589 -48.15 -63.30 -19.38
C GLY A 589 -49.15 -62.18 -19.03
N THR A 590 -49.35 -61.22 -19.92
CA THR A 590 -50.28 -60.08 -19.78
C THR A 590 -50.79 -59.61 -21.15
N THR A 591 -51.92 -58.91 -21.18
CA THR A 591 -52.41 -58.17 -22.36
C THR A 591 -51.92 -56.73 -22.41
N ASN A 592 -51.41 -56.17 -21.30
CA ASN A 592 -50.77 -54.86 -21.27
C ASN A 592 -49.28 -55.02 -21.60
N THR A 593 -48.91 -54.75 -22.85
CA THR A 593 -47.53 -54.82 -23.34
C THR A 593 -46.80 -53.47 -23.33
N ALA A 594 -47.30 -52.47 -22.60
CA ALA A 594 -46.62 -51.19 -22.45
C ALA A 594 -45.41 -51.28 -21.52
N VAL A 595 -44.45 -50.37 -21.70
CA VAL A 595 -43.19 -50.28 -20.95
C VAL A 595 -42.83 -48.85 -20.64
N THR A 596 -42.06 -48.65 -19.57
CA THR A 596 -41.32 -47.42 -19.30
C THR A 596 -39.83 -47.66 -19.55
N TRP A 597 -39.15 -46.68 -20.15
CA TRP A 597 -37.73 -46.78 -20.54
C TRP A 597 -36.84 -45.89 -19.69
N THR A 598 -35.61 -46.36 -19.39
CA THR A 598 -34.56 -45.54 -18.77
C THR A 598 -33.18 -45.84 -19.37
N THR A 599 -32.25 -44.89 -19.22
CA THR A 599 -30.84 -45.00 -19.59
C THR A 599 -29.94 -44.75 -18.38
N SER A 600 -28.88 -45.55 -18.21
CA SER A 600 -27.88 -45.33 -17.16
C SER A 600 -26.89 -44.18 -17.47
N ALA A 601 -26.84 -43.70 -18.71
CA ALA A 601 -25.87 -42.70 -19.16
C ALA A 601 -26.43 -41.91 -20.35
N ALA A 602 -27.32 -40.95 -20.07
CA ALA A 602 -28.02 -40.17 -21.11
C ALA A 602 -27.08 -39.45 -22.09
N GLY A 603 -25.91 -38.99 -21.64
CA GLY A 603 -24.89 -38.39 -22.53
C GLY A 603 -24.22 -39.37 -23.49
N VAL A 604 -24.26 -40.68 -23.22
CA VAL A 604 -23.73 -41.75 -24.09
C VAL A 604 -24.81 -42.29 -25.02
N ALA A 605 -25.99 -42.63 -24.48
CA ALA A 605 -27.16 -42.98 -25.26
C ALA A 605 -28.46 -42.59 -24.52
N THR A 606 -29.38 -41.97 -25.24
CA THR A 606 -30.75 -41.68 -24.80
C THR A 606 -31.72 -42.76 -25.29
N VAL A 607 -32.90 -42.85 -24.68
CA VAL A 607 -34.04 -43.66 -25.14
C VAL A 607 -35.32 -42.84 -24.93
N ASP A 608 -36.24 -42.86 -25.89
CA ASP A 608 -37.54 -42.19 -25.75
C ASP A 608 -38.63 -43.12 -25.20
N ALA A 609 -39.84 -42.58 -24.96
CA ALA A 609 -40.97 -43.33 -24.43
C ALA A 609 -41.39 -44.53 -25.32
N ASN A 610 -41.08 -44.51 -26.61
CA ASN A 610 -41.37 -45.59 -27.55
C ASN A 610 -40.27 -46.66 -27.57
N GLY A 611 -39.10 -46.41 -27.00
CA GLY A 611 -37.96 -47.33 -27.01
C GLY A 611 -36.97 -47.10 -28.14
N LEU A 612 -37.02 -45.94 -28.81
CA LEU A 612 -36.04 -45.55 -29.81
C LEU A 612 -34.76 -45.07 -29.12
N VAL A 613 -33.75 -45.94 -29.08
CA VAL A 613 -32.43 -45.61 -28.53
C VAL A 613 -31.70 -44.73 -29.53
N ARG A 614 -31.13 -43.61 -29.07
CA ARG A 614 -30.27 -42.73 -29.87
C ARG A 614 -28.87 -42.68 -29.24
N ALA A 615 -27.87 -43.09 -30.00
CA ALA A 615 -26.48 -43.08 -29.58
C ALA A 615 -25.90 -41.67 -29.74
N LEU A 616 -25.25 -41.13 -28.70
CA LEU A 616 -24.72 -39.76 -28.68
C LEU A 616 -23.19 -39.72 -28.69
N THR A 617 -22.53 -40.23 -27.66
CA THR A 617 -21.05 -40.24 -27.55
C THR A 617 -20.51 -41.66 -27.35
N ALA A 618 -19.26 -41.89 -27.73
CA ALA A 618 -18.63 -43.19 -27.54
C ALA A 618 -18.56 -43.59 -26.04
N GLY A 619 -18.91 -44.84 -25.72
CA GLY A 619 -19.03 -45.32 -24.35
C GLY A 619 -19.99 -46.51 -24.24
N THR A 620 -20.41 -46.83 -23.01
CA THR A 620 -21.44 -47.85 -22.74
C THR A 620 -22.59 -47.26 -21.91
N ALA A 621 -23.82 -47.67 -22.22
CA ALA A 621 -25.03 -47.28 -21.50
C ALA A 621 -25.96 -48.49 -21.38
N ASN A 622 -26.52 -48.72 -20.19
CA ASN A 622 -27.56 -49.73 -20.00
C ASN A 622 -28.92 -49.09 -20.28
N ILE A 623 -29.66 -49.65 -21.23
CA ILE A 623 -31.05 -49.26 -21.52
C ILE A 623 -31.97 -50.31 -20.90
N VAL A 624 -32.90 -49.86 -20.06
CA VAL A 624 -33.81 -50.71 -19.30
C VAL A 624 -35.24 -50.46 -19.75
N ALA A 625 -35.95 -51.54 -20.09
CA ALA A 625 -37.41 -51.53 -20.22
C ALA A 625 -38.02 -52.15 -18.97
N THR A 626 -38.98 -51.47 -18.34
CA THR A 626 -39.76 -51.99 -17.20
C THR A 626 -41.21 -52.14 -17.61
N SER A 627 -41.85 -53.28 -17.29
CA SER A 627 -43.22 -53.56 -17.71
C SER A 627 -44.24 -52.68 -16.97
N ALA A 628 -45.17 -52.07 -17.71
CA ALA A 628 -46.29 -51.34 -17.11
C ALA A 628 -47.37 -52.27 -16.50
N ALA A 629 -47.33 -53.58 -16.79
CA ALA A 629 -48.24 -54.57 -16.22
C ALA A 629 -47.75 -55.17 -14.90
N ASP A 630 -46.43 -55.28 -14.76
CA ASP A 630 -45.77 -55.61 -13.49
C ASP A 630 -44.46 -54.82 -13.39
N PRO A 631 -44.48 -53.65 -12.72
CA PRO A 631 -43.29 -52.81 -12.54
C PRO A 631 -42.16 -53.46 -11.74
N THR A 632 -42.33 -54.70 -11.22
CA THR A 632 -41.23 -55.50 -10.65
C THR A 632 -40.42 -56.25 -11.72
N LYS A 633 -40.85 -56.21 -12.99
CA LYS A 633 -40.23 -56.90 -14.13
C LYS A 633 -39.58 -55.91 -15.08
N SER A 634 -38.27 -56.03 -15.24
CA SER A 634 -37.49 -55.26 -16.20
C SER A 634 -36.52 -56.13 -16.99
N ALA A 635 -36.26 -55.73 -18.23
CA ALA A 635 -35.18 -56.27 -19.07
C ALA A 635 -34.17 -55.17 -19.35
N THR A 636 -32.89 -55.53 -19.46
CA THR A 636 -31.78 -54.59 -19.73
C THR A 636 -31.00 -55.03 -20.96
N VAL A 637 -30.67 -54.09 -21.82
CA VAL A 637 -29.68 -54.26 -22.90
C VAL A 637 -28.48 -53.37 -22.63
N ALA A 638 -27.28 -53.95 -22.70
CA ALA A 638 -26.03 -53.18 -22.69
C ALA A 638 -25.78 -52.59 -24.07
N VAL A 639 -25.94 -51.27 -24.22
CA VAL A 639 -25.67 -50.54 -25.46
C VAL A 639 -24.21 -50.08 -25.46
N THR A 640 -23.43 -50.61 -26.38
CA THR A 640 -22.07 -50.11 -26.67
C THR A 640 -22.16 -49.12 -27.81
N VAL A 641 -21.86 -47.85 -27.52
CA VAL A 641 -21.75 -46.81 -28.54
C VAL A 641 -20.29 -46.72 -28.98
N THR A 642 -20.02 -47.05 -30.24
CA THR A 642 -18.78 -46.69 -30.92
C THR A 642 -18.96 -45.32 -31.59
N GLN A 643 -17.88 -44.56 -31.77
CA GLN A 643 -17.83 -43.63 -32.89
C GLN A 643 -17.33 -44.41 -34.12
N THR A 644 -18.05 -44.33 -35.24
CA THR A 644 -17.34 -44.28 -36.52
C THR A 644 -16.61 -42.94 -36.56
N GLN A 645 -15.35 -42.94 -37.03
CA GLN A 645 -14.77 -41.71 -37.55
C GLN A 645 -15.42 -41.40 -38.91
N GLY A 646 -16.66 -40.93 -38.84
CA GLY A 646 -17.56 -40.62 -39.96
C GLY A 646 -18.02 -39.16 -39.92
N GLY A 647 -17.16 -38.28 -39.41
CA GLY A 647 -17.39 -36.86 -39.25
C GLY A 647 -16.09 -36.17 -38.85
N ALA A 648 -15.87 -34.99 -39.42
CA ALA A 648 -14.78 -34.10 -39.04
C ALA A 648 -14.87 -33.74 -37.54
N PRO A 649 -13.74 -33.56 -36.83
CA PRO A 649 -13.75 -32.96 -35.50
C PRO A 649 -14.11 -31.46 -35.59
N ASN A 650 -14.18 -30.79 -34.44
CA ASN A 650 -14.11 -29.34 -34.33
C ASN A 650 -13.03 -29.00 -33.32
N LEU A 651 -12.35 -27.88 -33.55
CA LEU A 651 -11.44 -27.21 -32.66
C LEU A 651 -12.00 -25.82 -32.36
N ASP A 652 -11.65 -25.28 -31.19
CA ASP A 652 -11.82 -23.85 -30.91
C ASP A 652 -10.82 -23.43 -29.83
N ILE A 653 -10.34 -22.18 -29.89
CA ILE A 653 -9.49 -21.65 -28.82
C ILE A 653 -10.42 -21.12 -27.72
N ALA A 654 -10.64 -21.95 -26.70
CA ALA A 654 -11.57 -21.64 -25.61
C ALA A 654 -11.06 -20.57 -24.64
N ALA A 655 -9.74 -20.38 -24.55
CA ALA A 655 -9.12 -19.28 -23.80
C ALA A 655 -7.69 -18.99 -24.29
N MET A 656 -7.23 -17.73 -24.13
CA MET A 656 -5.82 -17.35 -24.27
C MET A 656 -5.46 -16.19 -23.32
N TYR A 657 -4.32 -16.31 -22.63
CA TYR A 657 -3.72 -15.20 -21.88
C TYR A 657 -2.18 -15.20 -22.00
N LEU A 658 -1.54 -14.07 -21.68
CA LEU A 658 -0.09 -14.00 -21.45
C LEU A 658 0.20 -13.93 -19.96
N ILE A 659 1.17 -14.72 -19.51
CA ILE A 659 1.68 -14.75 -18.13
C ILE A 659 3.16 -14.37 -18.10
N GLN A 660 3.57 -13.61 -17.07
CA GLN A 660 4.97 -13.28 -16.77
C GLN A 660 5.41 -13.78 -15.39
N SER A 661 4.45 -13.88 -14.45
CA SER A 661 4.67 -14.37 -13.08
C SER A 661 3.40 -15.07 -12.57
N VAL A 662 2.27 -14.35 -12.59
CA VAL A 662 0.92 -14.82 -12.24
C VAL A 662 -0.09 -14.20 -13.20
N GLN A 663 -1.20 -14.87 -13.49
CA GLN A 663 -2.25 -14.38 -14.40
C GLN A 663 -3.61 -15.01 -14.04
N LEU A 664 -4.70 -14.37 -14.47
CA LEU A 664 -6.08 -14.87 -14.40
C LEU A 664 -6.54 -15.28 -15.82
N VAL A 665 -7.51 -16.19 -15.92
CA VAL A 665 -8.01 -16.73 -17.21
C VAL A 665 -8.47 -15.64 -18.19
N ASP A 666 -8.98 -14.53 -17.67
CA ASP A 666 -9.44 -13.35 -18.43
C ASP A 666 -8.31 -12.43 -18.94
N GLY A 667 -7.05 -12.68 -18.54
CA GLY A 667 -5.91 -11.83 -18.88
C GLY A 667 -5.83 -10.50 -18.11
N SER A 668 -6.62 -10.33 -17.04
CA SER A 668 -6.76 -9.05 -16.32
C SER A 668 -5.57 -8.65 -15.42
N VAL A 669 -4.52 -9.47 -15.33
CA VAL A 669 -3.25 -9.07 -14.67
C VAL A 669 -2.38 -8.34 -15.68
N LYS A 670 -2.16 -7.04 -15.40
CA LYS A 670 -1.37 -6.09 -16.20
C LYS A 670 0.06 -6.59 -16.43
N LEU A 671 0.52 -6.52 -17.67
CA LEU A 671 1.84 -7.00 -18.11
C LEU A 671 2.89 -5.90 -18.02
N VAL A 672 4.11 -6.28 -17.66
CA VAL A 672 5.29 -5.40 -17.67
C VAL A 672 5.85 -5.32 -19.09
N ALA A 673 5.99 -4.11 -19.62
CA ALA A 673 6.67 -3.86 -20.90
C ALA A 673 8.16 -4.23 -20.83
N ASN A 674 8.73 -4.67 -21.95
CA ASN A 674 10.13 -5.09 -22.09
C ASN A 674 10.52 -6.27 -21.18
N ARG A 675 9.57 -7.14 -20.83
CA ARG A 675 9.77 -8.36 -20.04
C ARG A 675 9.18 -9.55 -20.79
N GLU A 676 9.91 -10.68 -20.83
CA GLU A 676 9.45 -11.90 -21.49
C GLU A 676 8.16 -12.44 -20.88
N ALA A 677 7.32 -13.07 -21.69
CA ALA A 677 6.07 -13.68 -21.29
C ALA A 677 5.88 -15.04 -21.96
N VAL A 678 4.96 -15.86 -21.45
CA VAL A 678 4.45 -17.04 -22.15
C VAL A 678 2.98 -16.80 -22.45
N ALA A 679 2.59 -16.93 -23.72
CA ALA A 679 1.18 -17.04 -24.07
C ALA A 679 0.74 -18.50 -23.82
N ARG A 680 -0.29 -18.68 -22.99
CA ARG A 680 -0.97 -19.96 -22.80
C ARG A 680 -2.23 -19.95 -23.65
N VAL A 681 -2.31 -20.85 -24.63
CA VAL A 681 -3.48 -20.98 -25.52
C VAL A 681 -4.14 -22.34 -25.26
N TYR A 682 -5.43 -22.32 -24.92
CA TYR A 682 -6.19 -23.51 -24.58
C TYR A 682 -7.05 -23.93 -25.76
N LEU A 683 -6.60 -24.95 -26.46
CA LEU A 683 -7.29 -25.51 -27.61
C LEU A 683 -8.28 -26.58 -27.15
N ARG A 684 -9.57 -26.28 -27.28
CA ARG A 684 -10.65 -27.24 -27.07
C ARG A 684 -10.88 -28.03 -28.35
N GLY A 685 -11.38 -29.25 -28.22
CA GLY A 685 -11.84 -30.07 -29.34
C GLY A 685 -13.15 -30.79 -29.02
N SER A 686 -13.99 -31.00 -30.04
CA SER A 686 -15.32 -31.64 -29.90
C SER A 686 -15.28 -33.13 -29.54
N ARG A 687 -14.11 -33.77 -29.63
CA ARG A 687 -13.84 -35.14 -29.18
C ARG A 687 -12.40 -35.31 -28.73
N THR A 688 -12.14 -36.37 -27.96
CA THR A 688 -10.76 -36.83 -27.67
C THR A 688 -10.14 -37.49 -28.90
N GLY A 689 -8.80 -37.57 -28.94
CA GLY A 689 -8.08 -38.32 -29.96
C GLY A 689 -7.97 -37.65 -31.35
N ILE A 690 -8.17 -36.34 -31.43
CA ILE A 690 -8.02 -35.56 -32.68
C ILE A 690 -6.55 -35.56 -33.18
N GLY A 691 -5.59 -35.66 -32.26
CA GLY A 691 -4.16 -35.60 -32.56
C GLY A 691 -3.52 -34.36 -31.95
N SER A 692 -2.40 -33.91 -32.52
CA SER A 692 -1.74 -32.66 -32.15
C SER A 692 -2.02 -31.63 -33.24
N ALA A 693 -2.57 -30.48 -32.87
CA ALA A 693 -2.92 -29.39 -33.78
C ALA A 693 -1.95 -28.22 -33.58
N THR A 694 -1.65 -27.50 -34.66
CA THR A 694 -0.81 -26.29 -34.61
C THR A 694 -1.67 -25.08 -34.22
N VAL A 695 -1.20 -24.32 -33.24
CA VAL A 695 -1.67 -22.98 -32.92
C VAL A 695 -0.68 -21.96 -33.48
N ARG A 696 -1.17 -20.96 -34.22
CA ARG A 696 -0.40 -19.81 -34.71
C ARG A 696 -0.80 -18.54 -33.96
N LEU A 697 0.12 -17.96 -33.20
CA LEU A 697 -0.08 -16.68 -32.53
C LEU A 697 0.60 -15.57 -33.34
N ARG A 698 -0.12 -14.47 -33.58
CA ARG A 698 0.35 -13.30 -34.35
C ARG A 698 0.25 -12.06 -33.47
N ALA A 699 1.37 -11.34 -33.28
CA ALA A 699 1.45 -10.14 -32.46
C ALA A 699 1.62 -8.88 -33.32
N PHE A 700 0.92 -7.80 -32.99
CA PHE A 700 0.79 -6.58 -33.80
C PHE A 700 1.02 -5.30 -33.00
N GLN A 701 1.48 -4.23 -33.66
CA GLN A 701 1.39 -2.85 -33.19
C GLN A 701 0.45 -2.07 -34.12
N GLY A 702 -0.77 -1.78 -33.68
CA GLY A 702 -1.82 -1.31 -34.59
C GLY A 702 -2.01 -2.32 -35.73
N ALA A 703 -1.91 -1.86 -36.99
CA ALA A 703 -2.01 -2.73 -38.16
C ALA A 703 -0.71 -3.51 -38.50
N THR A 704 0.44 -3.18 -37.90
CA THR A 704 1.73 -3.76 -38.26
C THR A 704 1.98 -5.07 -37.53
N LEU A 705 2.04 -6.20 -38.26
CA LEU A 705 2.51 -7.47 -37.73
C LEU A 705 3.97 -7.34 -37.26
N LEU A 706 4.23 -7.69 -36.01
CA LEU A 706 5.56 -7.69 -35.39
C LEU A 706 6.24 -9.04 -35.55
N GLN A 707 5.54 -10.11 -35.15
CA GLN A 707 6.07 -11.47 -35.17
C GLN A 707 4.93 -12.50 -35.19
N THR A 708 5.18 -13.61 -35.87
CA THR A 708 4.34 -14.81 -35.86
C THR A 708 5.08 -15.91 -35.08
N PHE A 709 4.34 -16.64 -34.26
CA PHE A 709 4.81 -17.76 -33.46
C PHE A 709 3.92 -18.98 -33.71
N THR A 710 4.45 -20.17 -33.49
CA THR A 710 3.67 -21.43 -33.55
C THR A 710 4.05 -22.37 -32.43
N ALA A 711 3.08 -23.11 -31.91
CA ALA A 711 3.28 -24.28 -31.05
C ALA A 711 2.25 -25.35 -31.40
N ASN A 712 2.50 -26.59 -30.99
CA ASN A 712 1.55 -27.70 -31.15
C ASN A 712 0.98 -28.10 -29.79
N VAL A 713 -0.31 -28.44 -29.75
CA VAL A 713 -0.98 -28.93 -28.54
C VAL A 713 -2.02 -29.99 -28.92
N ASN A 714 -2.28 -30.92 -28.00
CA ASN A 714 -3.34 -31.90 -28.17
C ASN A 714 -4.64 -31.31 -27.60
N PRO A 715 -5.73 -31.18 -28.37
CA PRO A 715 -6.97 -30.57 -27.90
C PRO A 715 -7.61 -31.34 -26.74
N THR A 716 -8.20 -30.61 -25.78
CA THR A 716 -8.97 -31.17 -24.64
C THR A 716 -10.47 -30.91 -24.80
N LEU A 717 -11.33 -31.63 -24.06
CA LEU A 717 -12.79 -31.37 -24.08
C LEU A 717 -13.18 -30.09 -23.34
N THR A 718 -12.31 -29.62 -22.43
CA THR A 718 -12.51 -28.48 -21.52
C THR A 718 -11.19 -27.75 -21.30
N VAL A 719 -11.25 -26.50 -20.83
CA VAL A 719 -10.06 -25.77 -20.37
C VAL A 719 -9.61 -26.37 -19.03
N ASP A 720 -8.36 -26.85 -18.98
CA ASP A 720 -7.66 -27.22 -17.74
C ASP A 720 -6.38 -26.38 -17.66
N GLU A 721 -6.32 -25.48 -16.69
CA GLU A 721 -5.14 -24.63 -16.45
C GLU A 721 -3.94 -25.38 -15.88
N GLY A 722 -4.15 -26.56 -15.28
CA GLY A 722 -3.10 -27.39 -14.69
C GLY A 722 -2.22 -28.12 -15.72
N CYS A 723 -2.68 -28.25 -16.97
CA CYS A 723 -1.96 -28.93 -18.04
C CYS A 723 -2.20 -28.23 -19.40
N CYS A 724 -1.97 -28.97 -20.49
CA CYS A 724 -2.78 -28.94 -21.70
C CYS A 724 -2.93 -27.62 -22.50
N SER A 725 -2.15 -26.58 -22.20
CA SER A 725 -2.04 -25.36 -23.01
C SER A 725 -0.88 -25.43 -24.01
N ALA A 726 -1.07 -24.85 -25.19
CA ALA A 726 0.05 -24.48 -26.05
C ALA A 726 0.79 -23.32 -25.36
N ASN A 727 2.02 -23.57 -24.89
CA ASN A 727 2.87 -22.59 -24.25
C ASN A 727 3.82 -21.97 -25.28
N ILE A 728 3.55 -20.73 -25.68
CA ILE A 728 4.33 -19.99 -26.69
C ILE A 728 5.15 -18.91 -25.99
N SER A 729 6.48 -19.01 -26.03
CA SER A 729 7.37 -17.96 -25.49
C SER A 729 7.32 -16.68 -26.34
N ILE A 730 7.01 -15.56 -25.71
CA ILE A 730 6.90 -14.23 -26.30
C ILE A 730 8.09 -13.37 -25.83
N PRO A 731 9.02 -12.99 -26.72
CA PRO A 731 10.19 -12.19 -26.37
C PRO A 731 9.84 -10.81 -25.79
N ALA A 732 10.69 -10.32 -24.89
CA ALA A 732 10.57 -9.01 -24.26
C ALA A 732 10.36 -7.84 -25.25
N SER A 733 10.96 -7.91 -26.44
CA SER A 733 10.85 -6.90 -27.50
C SER A 733 9.46 -6.78 -28.15
N VAL A 734 8.59 -7.78 -27.94
CA VAL A 734 7.20 -7.81 -28.41
C VAL A 734 6.24 -7.33 -27.32
N VAL A 735 6.53 -7.59 -26.05
CA VAL A 735 5.67 -7.18 -24.92
C VAL A 735 5.86 -5.69 -24.62
N ARG A 736 5.00 -4.84 -25.21
CA ARG A 736 5.07 -3.38 -25.08
C ARG A 736 3.70 -2.71 -25.18
N ALA A 737 3.61 -1.44 -24.77
CA ALA A 737 2.35 -0.69 -24.77
C ALA A 737 1.70 -0.64 -26.18
N GLY A 738 0.40 -0.89 -26.25
CA GLY A 738 -0.37 -0.93 -27.50
C GLY A 738 -0.09 -2.15 -28.39
N VAL A 739 0.54 -3.20 -27.87
CA VAL A 739 0.60 -4.50 -28.56
C VAL A 739 -0.78 -5.18 -28.50
N SER A 740 -1.14 -5.87 -29.58
CA SER A 740 -2.34 -6.72 -29.65
C SER A 740 -2.00 -8.08 -30.27
N ILE A 741 -2.76 -9.11 -29.91
CA ILE A 741 -2.51 -10.49 -30.35
C ILE A 741 -3.77 -11.17 -30.89
N ILE A 742 -3.60 -12.07 -31.85
CA ILE A 742 -4.63 -13.04 -32.24
C ILE A 742 -3.98 -14.42 -32.31
N ALA A 743 -4.72 -15.45 -31.94
CA ALA A 743 -4.31 -16.84 -32.14
C ALA A 743 -5.29 -17.55 -33.07
N ASP A 744 -4.73 -18.38 -33.95
CA ASP A 744 -5.46 -19.22 -34.89
C ASP A 744 -5.15 -20.69 -34.59
N ALA A 745 -6.17 -21.52 -34.42
CA ALA A 745 -6.07 -22.97 -34.49
C ALA A 745 -5.99 -23.42 -35.96
N ASP A 746 -5.43 -24.62 -36.16
CA ASP A 746 -4.99 -25.20 -37.43
C ASP A 746 -4.82 -24.22 -38.61
N PRO A 747 -3.79 -23.36 -38.57
CA PRO A 747 -3.56 -22.28 -39.54
C PRO A 747 -3.25 -22.78 -40.97
N ALA A 748 -3.17 -24.09 -41.17
CA ALA A 748 -2.87 -24.76 -42.43
C ALA A 748 -4.01 -25.66 -42.95
N ASN A 749 -5.06 -25.90 -42.14
CA ASN A 749 -6.11 -26.90 -42.38
C ASN A 749 -5.50 -28.27 -42.73
N ALA A 750 -4.73 -28.82 -41.78
CA ALA A 750 -4.18 -30.18 -41.81
C ALA A 750 -5.16 -31.21 -41.20
N ILE A 751 -6.05 -30.75 -40.33
CA ILE A 751 -7.17 -31.45 -39.69
C ILE A 751 -8.43 -30.81 -40.28
N ALA A 752 -9.08 -31.46 -41.24
CA ALA A 752 -10.31 -30.93 -41.83
C ALA A 752 -11.46 -30.92 -40.81
N GLU A 753 -12.17 -29.81 -40.66
CA GLU A 753 -13.08 -29.56 -39.52
C GLU A 753 -14.58 -29.55 -39.88
N SER A 754 -15.42 -29.58 -38.84
CA SER A 754 -16.88 -29.46 -38.95
C SER A 754 -17.37 -28.00 -38.91
N ASN A 755 -16.59 -27.12 -38.29
CA ASN A 755 -16.64 -25.68 -38.44
C ASN A 755 -15.19 -25.16 -38.53
N GLU A 756 -14.97 -24.22 -39.45
CA GLU A 756 -13.67 -23.58 -39.69
C GLU A 756 -13.67 -22.11 -39.20
N THR A 757 -14.83 -21.62 -38.75
CA THR A 757 -15.06 -20.19 -38.46
C THR A 757 -14.81 -19.80 -37.01
N ASP A 758 -14.74 -20.78 -36.10
CA ASP A 758 -14.47 -20.62 -34.66
C ASP A 758 -12.99 -20.86 -34.26
N ASN A 759 -12.14 -21.16 -35.24
CA ASN A 759 -10.69 -21.39 -35.03
C ASN A 759 -9.88 -20.14 -34.63
N SER A 760 -10.48 -18.95 -34.47
CA SER A 760 -9.78 -17.70 -34.11
C SER A 760 -10.11 -17.22 -32.69
N PHE A 761 -9.10 -16.79 -31.94
CA PHE A 761 -9.29 -16.06 -30.67
C PHE A 761 -8.58 -14.69 -30.68
N PRO A 762 -9.32 -13.58 -30.50
CA PRO A 762 -10.77 -13.50 -30.33
C PRO A 762 -11.58 -13.93 -31.57
N LEU A 763 -12.77 -14.49 -31.34
CA LEU A 763 -13.71 -14.94 -32.39
C LEU A 763 -14.13 -13.83 -33.36
N SER A 764 -14.02 -12.56 -32.95
CA SER A 764 -14.27 -11.39 -33.81
C SER A 764 -13.20 -11.17 -34.90
N GLY A 765 -12.17 -12.01 -34.98
CA GLY A 765 -11.03 -11.83 -35.90
C GLY A 765 -10.19 -10.59 -35.64
N THR A 766 -10.51 -9.83 -34.58
CA THR A 766 -9.84 -8.58 -34.19
C THR A 766 -8.82 -8.89 -33.10
N PRO A 767 -7.53 -8.53 -33.28
CA PRO A 767 -6.51 -8.78 -32.27
C PRO A 767 -6.85 -8.20 -30.89
N LEU A 768 -6.78 -9.04 -29.85
CA LEU A 768 -6.94 -8.68 -28.45
C LEU A 768 -5.84 -7.69 -28.04
N ALA A 769 -6.22 -6.46 -27.71
CA ALA A 769 -5.31 -5.48 -27.12
C ALA A 769 -4.87 -5.93 -25.73
N LEU A 770 -3.57 -5.89 -25.44
CA LEU A 770 -3.02 -6.32 -24.15
C LEU A 770 -2.80 -5.13 -23.21
N ASN A 771 -3.19 -5.30 -21.95
CA ASN A 771 -2.94 -4.33 -20.88
C ASN A 771 -1.46 -4.37 -20.46
N VAL A 772 -0.59 -3.73 -21.24
CA VAL A 772 0.85 -3.63 -21.01
C VAL A 772 1.21 -2.22 -20.55
N SER A 773 2.01 -2.08 -19.49
CA SER A 773 2.55 -0.79 -19.05
C SER A 773 4.03 -0.89 -18.69
N THR A 774 4.75 0.22 -18.80
CA THR A 774 6.15 0.32 -18.35
C THR A 774 6.22 0.46 -16.84
N VAL A 775 7.14 -0.28 -16.23
CA VAL A 775 7.63 -0.03 -14.86
C VAL A 775 9.08 0.45 -14.94
N PRO A 776 9.58 1.23 -13.97
CA PRO A 776 10.98 1.70 -13.98
C PRO A 776 11.99 0.56 -13.79
N ASP A 777 13.27 0.86 -14.01
CA ASP A 777 14.40 0.03 -13.60
C ASP A 777 14.44 -0.17 -12.08
N PHE A 778 14.89 -1.33 -11.62
CA PHE A 778 15.08 -1.65 -10.21
C PHE A 778 16.57 -1.73 -9.89
N ASN A 779 17.12 -0.74 -9.17
CA ASN A 779 18.56 -0.64 -8.91
C ASN A 779 18.89 -1.17 -7.50
N ILE A 780 19.53 -2.34 -7.44
CA ILE A 780 19.90 -3.02 -6.19
C ILE A 780 21.42 -3.12 -6.03
N THR A 781 21.92 -2.77 -4.85
CA THR A 781 23.31 -3.04 -4.46
C THR A 781 23.38 -4.31 -3.61
N LEU A 782 24.16 -5.29 -4.04
CA LEU A 782 24.47 -6.48 -3.26
C LEU A 782 25.70 -6.21 -2.38
N VAL A 783 25.57 -6.47 -1.07
CA VAL A 783 26.59 -6.14 -0.06
C VAL A 783 27.05 -7.41 0.66
N PRO A 784 28.19 -7.99 0.26
CA PRO A 784 28.85 -9.06 1.03
C PRO A 784 29.10 -8.65 2.48
N VAL A 785 28.66 -9.47 3.45
CA VAL A 785 28.87 -9.22 4.89
C VAL A 785 30.01 -10.11 5.41
N ARG A 786 30.96 -9.51 6.14
CA ARG A 786 32.06 -10.20 6.83
C ARG A 786 31.81 -10.22 8.33
N GLN A 787 31.43 -11.38 8.86
CA GLN A 787 31.41 -11.64 10.31
C GLN A 787 32.83 -11.90 10.79
N ASN A 788 33.40 -11.01 11.59
CA ASN A 788 34.78 -11.17 12.05
C ASN A 788 34.94 -12.28 13.09
N ARG A 789 34.07 -12.33 14.11
CA ARG A 789 34.15 -13.33 15.19
C ARG A 789 33.91 -14.77 14.71
N SER A 790 32.97 -14.97 13.77
CA SER A 790 32.74 -16.26 13.12
C SER A 790 33.72 -16.57 11.98
N ASN A 791 34.53 -15.59 11.54
CA ASN A 791 35.38 -15.65 10.36
C ASN A 791 34.64 -15.92 9.02
N LEU A 792 33.31 -15.73 8.98
CA LEU A 792 32.44 -16.03 7.83
C LEU A 792 32.31 -14.81 6.88
N LEU A 793 32.29 -15.08 5.58
CA LEU A 793 32.07 -14.10 4.52
C LEU A 793 30.93 -14.57 3.61
N GLY A 794 29.88 -13.76 3.47
CA GLY A 794 28.86 -13.96 2.45
C GLY A 794 29.38 -13.61 1.05
N VAL A 795 28.90 -14.32 0.03
CA VAL A 795 29.32 -14.16 -1.37
C VAL A 795 28.15 -13.70 -2.22
N ALA A 796 28.36 -12.62 -2.98
CA ALA A 796 27.40 -12.15 -3.98
C ALA A 796 27.56 -12.91 -5.30
N ASN A 797 26.47 -13.50 -5.76
CA ASN A 797 26.33 -14.15 -7.06
C ASN A 797 25.00 -13.72 -7.69
N ASN A 798 24.97 -13.38 -8.98
CA ASN A 798 23.78 -12.80 -9.62
C ASN A 798 22.58 -13.77 -9.69
N THR A 799 22.78 -15.07 -9.46
CA THR A 799 21.70 -16.07 -9.36
C THR A 799 20.86 -15.94 -8.09
N ILE A 800 21.36 -15.25 -7.03
CA ILE A 800 20.54 -14.93 -5.84
C ILE A 800 19.26 -14.14 -6.20
N LEU A 801 19.30 -13.41 -7.32
CA LEU A 801 18.20 -12.57 -7.80
C LEU A 801 17.20 -13.33 -8.70
N SER A 802 17.31 -14.65 -8.89
CA SER A 802 16.44 -15.36 -9.85
C SER A 802 14.97 -15.32 -9.40
N MET A 803 14.69 -15.65 -8.14
CA MET A 803 13.32 -15.64 -7.60
C MET A 803 12.71 -14.24 -7.64
N LEU A 804 13.45 -13.21 -7.20
CA LEU A 804 13.07 -11.80 -7.29
C LEU A 804 12.64 -11.39 -8.71
N LYS A 805 13.39 -11.84 -9.73
CA LYS A 805 13.12 -11.57 -11.16
C LYS A 805 11.96 -12.38 -11.73
N SER A 806 11.74 -13.61 -11.27
CA SER A 806 10.61 -14.42 -11.72
C SER A 806 9.28 -13.92 -11.18
N ILE A 807 9.23 -13.47 -9.92
CA ILE A 807 7.95 -13.19 -9.25
C ILE A 807 7.50 -11.72 -9.32
N TRP A 808 8.38 -10.75 -9.07
CA TRP A 808 7.95 -9.34 -8.98
C TRP A 808 7.83 -8.68 -10.37
N PRO A 809 6.93 -7.69 -10.55
CA PRO A 809 6.79 -6.95 -11.80
C PRO A 809 7.99 -6.01 -12.04
N LEU A 810 9.09 -6.59 -12.52
CA LEU A 810 10.37 -5.93 -12.79
C LEU A 810 10.76 -6.19 -14.25
N ALA A 811 10.97 -5.11 -15.03
CA ALA A 811 11.50 -5.22 -16.40
C ALA A 811 13.03 -5.40 -16.35
N THR A 812 13.73 -4.36 -15.92
CA THR A 812 15.19 -4.35 -15.78
C THR A 812 15.59 -4.29 -14.31
N VAL A 813 16.55 -5.14 -13.92
CA VAL A 813 17.14 -5.17 -12.57
C VAL A 813 18.63 -4.88 -12.68
N ASN A 814 19.02 -3.65 -12.34
CA ASN A 814 20.41 -3.20 -12.37
C ASN A 814 21.11 -3.59 -11.06
N VAL A 815 22.22 -4.32 -11.17
CA VAL A 815 22.90 -4.94 -10.02
C VAL A 815 24.27 -4.32 -9.81
N ARG A 816 24.51 -3.74 -8.65
CA ARG A 816 25.83 -3.23 -8.23
C ARG A 816 26.37 -4.06 -7.07
N THR A 817 27.26 -5.01 -7.34
CA THR A 817 27.93 -5.77 -6.27
C THR A 817 29.05 -4.95 -5.65
N ARG A 818 29.05 -4.77 -4.32
CA ARG A 818 30.17 -4.14 -3.61
C ARG A 818 31.38 -5.07 -3.59
N ALA A 819 32.46 -4.64 -4.26
CA ALA A 819 33.76 -5.33 -4.23
C ALA A 819 34.46 -5.26 -2.86
N THR A 820 33.91 -4.51 -1.91
CA THR A 820 34.44 -4.34 -0.56
C THR A 820 33.34 -4.72 0.43
N PRO A 821 33.48 -5.83 1.19
CA PRO A 821 32.44 -6.25 2.13
C PRO A 821 32.20 -5.23 3.25
N LEU A 822 31.03 -5.30 3.87
CA LEU A 822 30.77 -4.66 5.17
C LEU A 822 31.24 -5.60 6.29
N ALA A 823 32.27 -5.19 7.04
CA ALA A 823 32.75 -5.93 8.21
C ALA A 823 31.97 -5.58 9.48
N ILE A 824 31.60 -6.61 10.26
CA ILE A 824 30.93 -6.50 11.55
C ILE A 824 31.66 -7.32 12.62
N ASP A 825 31.54 -6.93 13.88
CA ASP A 825 32.21 -7.55 15.03
C ASP A 825 31.31 -8.43 15.91
N TYR A 826 30.05 -8.62 15.53
CA TYR A 826 29.14 -9.60 16.11
C TYR A 826 28.99 -10.84 15.21
N THR A 827 28.33 -11.87 15.74
CA THR A 827 28.16 -13.19 15.12
C THR A 827 26.67 -13.46 14.94
N LEU A 828 26.29 -13.97 13.77
CA LEU A 828 24.92 -14.43 13.51
C LEU A 828 24.83 -15.93 13.85
N VAL A 829 23.95 -16.26 14.80
CA VAL A 829 23.51 -17.63 15.15
C VAL A 829 21.99 -17.77 15.03
N SER A 830 21.50 -19.01 15.01
CA SER A 830 20.08 -19.40 14.91
C SER A 830 19.07 -18.43 15.57
N GLY A 831 19.26 -18.10 16.86
CA GLY A 831 18.34 -17.23 17.61
C GLY A 831 18.73 -15.74 17.73
N SER A 832 19.71 -15.25 16.95
CA SER A 832 20.32 -13.92 17.11
C SER A 832 19.52 -12.76 16.48
N PHE A 833 18.22 -12.68 16.80
CA PHE A 833 17.31 -11.66 16.27
C PHE A 833 17.79 -10.21 16.51
N ASP A 834 18.46 -9.94 17.64
CA ASP A 834 18.99 -8.61 17.92
C ASP A 834 20.16 -8.27 17.01
N GLU A 835 21.12 -9.17 16.85
CA GLU A 835 22.28 -9.03 15.97
C GLU A 835 21.89 -8.94 14.49
N TRP A 836 20.92 -9.75 14.04
CA TRP A 836 20.33 -9.60 12.71
C TRP A 836 19.66 -8.22 12.56
N GLY A 837 18.92 -7.77 13.57
CA GLY A 837 18.33 -6.43 13.59
C GLY A 837 19.37 -5.31 13.62
N PHE A 838 20.55 -5.54 14.20
CA PHE A 838 21.69 -4.62 14.12
C PHE A 838 22.21 -4.56 12.68
N LEU A 839 22.29 -5.70 11.98
CA LEU A 839 22.73 -5.79 10.60
C LEU A 839 21.80 -5.06 9.62
N VAL A 840 20.48 -5.07 9.83
CA VAL A 840 19.54 -4.22 9.08
C VAL A 840 19.89 -2.74 9.22
N ARG A 841 20.10 -2.26 10.46
CA ARG A 841 20.44 -0.85 10.74
C ARG A 841 21.82 -0.47 10.20
N ASP A 842 22.79 -1.35 10.31
CA ASP A 842 24.14 -1.17 9.82
C ASP A 842 24.18 -1.20 8.27
N MET A 843 23.26 -1.93 7.62
CA MET A 843 23.03 -1.89 6.18
C MET A 843 22.37 -0.58 5.72
N GLU A 844 21.31 -0.12 6.39
CA GLU A 844 20.65 1.16 6.08
C GLU A 844 21.56 2.36 6.34
N LEU A 845 22.41 2.31 7.36
CA LEU A 845 23.47 3.27 7.60
C LEU A 845 24.50 3.28 6.44
N ALA A 846 24.95 2.10 6.00
CA ALA A 846 25.86 1.99 4.87
C ALA A 846 25.23 2.41 3.53
N ARG A 847 23.90 2.29 3.40
CA ARG A 847 23.09 2.74 2.26
C ARG A 847 22.99 4.26 2.24
N ARG A 848 22.58 4.91 3.34
CA ARG A 848 22.43 6.38 3.43
C ARG A 848 23.75 7.14 3.23
N ALA A 849 24.88 6.51 3.55
CA ALA A 849 26.22 7.03 3.32
C ALA A 849 26.74 6.86 1.88
N ASP A 850 26.08 6.07 1.01
CA ASP A 850 26.43 5.90 -0.39
C ASP A 850 25.48 6.75 -1.29
N PRO A 851 26.00 7.75 -2.03
CA PRO A 851 25.15 8.66 -2.81
C PRO A 851 24.44 7.98 -3.99
N GLN A 852 24.91 6.82 -4.44
CA GLN A 852 24.36 6.04 -5.57
C GLN A 852 23.32 5.01 -5.14
N ALA A 853 23.14 4.78 -3.83
CA ALA A 853 22.31 3.69 -3.33
C ALA A 853 20.80 3.98 -3.44
N GLN A 854 20.09 3.13 -4.20
CA GLN A 854 18.64 3.00 -4.08
C GLN A 854 18.30 1.93 -3.03
N TYR A 855 18.27 0.65 -3.42
CA TYR A 855 18.06 -0.49 -2.53
C TYR A 855 19.38 -1.19 -2.17
N TYR A 856 19.52 -1.65 -0.93
CA TYR A 856 20.64 -2.45 -0.42
C TYR A 856 20.16 -3.84 0.03
N TYR A 857 20.90 -4.89 -0.31
CA TYR A 857 20.70 -6.23 0.25
C TYR A 857 22.01 -6.79 0.84
N GLY A 858 22.02 -7.05 2.14
CA GLY A 858 23.13 -7.64 2.87
C GLY A 858 23.18 -9.15 2.73
N LEU A 859 24.30 -9.68 2.23
CA LEU A 859 24.53 -11.11 2.05
C LEU A 859 25.38 -11.65 3.18
N ALA A 860 24.75 -12.35 4.12
CA ALA A 860 25.40 -13.01 5.24
C ALA A 860 25.56 -14.52 4.95
N ARG A 861 26.71 -15.09 5.31
CA ARG A 861 26.89 -16.54 5.34
C ARG A 861 26.64 -17.09 6.74
N VAL A 862 25.84 -18.14 6.85
CA VAL A 862 25.59 -18.86 8.11
C VAL A 862 25.81 -20.37 7.98
N THR A 863 26.16 -21.01 9.10
CA THR A 863 26.47 -22.45 9.17
C THR A 863 25.43 -23.24 9.99
N TYR A 864 24.32 -22.62 10.38
CA TYR A 864 23.20 -23.26 11.06
C TYR A 864 22.06 -23.57 10.06
N THR A 865 21.16 -24.47 10.44
CA THR A 865 20.08 -25.01 9.57
C THR A 865 18.66 -24.77 10.11
N SER A 866 18.51 -23.92 11.13
CA SER A 866 17.22 -23.42 11.63
C SER A 866 17.42 -22.09 12.35
N GLY A 867 16.38 -21.24 12.40
CA GLY A 867 16.44 -19.88 12.96
C GLY A 867 16.38 -18.80 11.88
N VAL A 868 16.84 -17.60 12.19
CA VAL A 868 16.72 -16.42 11.31
C VAL A 868 17.42 -16.62 9.96
N LEU A 869 16.71 -16.33 8.87
CA LEU A 869 17.18 -16.44 7.48
C LEU A 869 17.58 -15.07 6.91
N GLY A 870 16.74 -14.07 7.15
CA GLY A 870 16.97 -12.66 6.87
C GLY A 870 16.19 -11.78 7.83
N LEU A 871 16.24 -10.47 7.59
CA LEU A 871 15.33 -9.45 8.13
C LEU A 871 15.31 -8.24 7.17
N ALA A 872 14.17 -7.56 7.07
CA ALA A 872 14.03 -6.32 6.31
C ALA A 872 13.73 -5.14 7.22
N GLY A 873 14.16 -3.95 6.81
CA GLY A 873 13.76 -2.70 7.47
C GLY A 873 12.42 -2.15 7.01
N GLY A 874 11.63 -2.89 6.23
CA GLY A 874 10.37 -2.41 5.66
C GLY A 874 10.50 -1.08 4.89
N ILE A 875 9.42 -0.31 4.86
CA ILE A 875 9.41 1.14 4.56
C ILE A 875 9.38 1.89 5.92
N PRO A 876 10.08 3.03 6.10
CA PRO A 876 10.85 3.81 5.13
C PRO A 876 12.34 3.46 4.99
N ALA A 877 12.82 2.31 5.46
CA ALA A 877 14.13 1.82 5.05
C ALA A 877 14.14 1.45 3.56
N LEU A 878 15.34 1.27 2.97
CA LEU A 878 15.49 0.68 1.64
C LEU A 878 16.59 -0.40 1.67
N SER A 879 16.60 -1.15 2.78
CA SER A 879 17.63 -2.12 3.14
C SER A 879 17.02 -3.39 3.71
N ALA A 880 17.46 -4.52 3.20
CA ALA A 880 17.20 -5.86 3.72
C ALA A 880 18.51 -6.61 3.89
N VAL A 881 18.49 -7.70 4.67
CA VAL A 881 19.65 -8.57 4.90
C VAL A 881 19.18 -10.02 4.93
N GLY A 882 20.02 -10.96 4.49
CA GLY A 882 19.68 -12.38 4.52
C GLY A 882 20.80 -13.28 4.00
N LEU A 883 20.44 -14.53 3.73
CA LEU A 883 21.40 -15.57 3.37
C LEU A 883 22.11 -15.34 2.03
N ASP A 884 23.30 -15.93 1.92
CA ASP A 884 23.98 -16.19 0.64
C ASP A 884 23.79 -17.65 0.18
N GLU A 885 23.96 -17.91 -1.12
CA GLU A 885 23.75 -19.25 -1.70
C GLU A 885 24.68 -20.35 -1.13
N GLY A 886 25.74 -19.96 -0.43
CA GLY A 886 26.70 -20.85 0.24
C GLY A 886 26.42 -21.11 1.73
N SER A 887 25.29 -20.64 2.25
CA SER A 887 24.82 -20.91 3.61
C SER A 887 24.19 -22.30 3.74
N SER A 888 24.14 -22.86 4.95
CA SER A 888 23.70 -24.25 5.19
C SER A 888 22.24 -24.58 4.83
N PHE A 889 21.40 -23.58 4.56
CA PHE A 889 20.04 -23.75 4.01
C PHE A 889 20.01 -23.95 2.48
N GLY A 890 21.12 -23.65 1.78
CA GLY A 890 21.26 -23.83 0.35
C GLY A 890 20.71 -22.68 -0.51
N ALA A 891 20.99 -22.77 -1.82
CA ALA A 891 20.75 -21.68 -2.76
C ALA A 891 19.27 -21.39 -3.06
N ALA A 892 18.38 -22.39 -2.94
CA ALA A 892 16.94 -22.19 -3.15
C ALA A 892 16.36 -21.27 -2.08
N GLU A 893 16.66 -21.57 -0.81
CA GLU A 893 16.21 -20.78 0.34
C GLU A 893 16.76 -19.36 0.27
N ALA A 894 18.07 -19.19 0.05
CA ALA A 894 18.68 -17.85 -0.01
C ALA A 894 18.07 -16.94 -1.10
N ARG A 895 17.60 -17.52 -2.22
CA ARG A 895 16.86 -16.80 -3.28
C ARG A 895 15.43 -16.45 -2.86
N LEU A 896 14.77 -17.35 -2.13
CA LEU A 896 13.43 -17.16 -1.59
C LEU A 896 13.43 -16.05 -0.54
N THR A 897 14.32 -16.14 0.45
CA THR A 897 14.58 -15.10 1.45
C THR A 897 14.79 -13.75 0.77
N LEU A 898 15.73 -13.64 -0.19
CA LEU A 898 15.94 -12.35 -0.88
C LEU A 898 14.67 -11.80 -1.52
N ALA A 899 13.84 -12.64 -2.14
CA ALA A 899 12.62 -12.19 -2.80
C ALA A 899 11.53 -11.74 -1.80
N HIS A 900 11.42 -12.40 -0.65
CA HIS A 900 10.54 -12.08 0.47
C HIS A 900 10.95 -10.76 1.16
N GLU A 901 12.19 -10.69 1.64
CA GLU A 901 12.77 -9.55 2.35
C GLU A 901 12.73 -8.27 1.50
N MET A 902 13.02 -8.38 0.21
CA MET A 902 12.90 -7.26 -0.70
C MET A 902 11.44 -6.83 -0.90
N GLY A 903 10.47 -7.75 -0.83
CA GLY A 903 9.03 -7.44 -0.80
C GLY A 903 8.65 -6.49 0.35
N HIS A 904 9.22 -6.68 1.53
CA HIS A 904 9.07 -5.74 2.65
C HIS A 904 9.72 -4.37 2.38
N THR A 905 10.90 -4.30 1.76
CA THR A 905 11.49 -3.00 1.33
C THR A 905 10.71 -2.32 0.19
N ILE A 906 9.80 -3.07 -0.44
CA ILE A 906 8.84 -2.61 -1.45
C ILE A 906 7.44 -2.40 -0.81
N GLY A 907 7.32 -2.47 0.52
CA GLY A 907 6.13 -2.06 1.27
C GLY A 907 5.04 -3.11 1.42
N LEU A 908 5.31 -4.38 1.11
CA LEU A 908 4.39 -5.48 1.41
C LEU A 908 4.44 -5.85 2.90
N ARG A 909 3.34 -6.40 3.43
CA ARG A 909 3.30 -7.12 4.72
C ARG A 909 3.12 -8.62 4.47
N HIS A 910 3.12 -9.42 5.53
CA HIS A 910 2.99 -10.87 5.39
C HIS A 910 1.62 -11.31 4.88
N ALA A 911 1.56 -12.39 4.11
CA ALA A 911 0.32 -13.13 3.86
C ALA A 911 0.00 -14.04 5.07
N PRO A 912 -1.28 -14.27 5.41
CA PRO A 912 -1.69 -14.93 6.66
C PRO A 912 -1.51 -16.47 6.62
N CYS A 913 -0.28 -16.96 6.47
CA CYS A 913 0.05 -18.38 6.60
C CYS A 913 1.41 -18.59 7.29
N GLY A 914 1.51 -19.67 8.08
CA GLY A 914 2.76 -20.11 8.72
C GLY A 914 3.12 -19.39 10.03
N GLY A 915 2.20 -18.57 10.57
CA GLY A 915 2.39 -17.87 11.84
C GLY A 915 3.22 -16.58 11.74
N ALA A 916 3.40 -16.04 10.54
CA ALA A 916 4.07 -14.77 10.30
C ALA A 916 3.40 -13.61 11.07
N ALA A 917 4.22 -12.73 11.66
CA ALA A 917 3.74 -11.64 12.50
C ALA A 917 3.27 -10.43 11.67
N GLY A 918 2.19 -9.76 12.08
CA GLY A 918 1.65 -8.61 11.35
C GLY A 918 1.21 -8.93 9.91
N PRO A 919 0.35 -9.94 9.69
CA PRO A 919 -0.20 -10.21 8.36
C PRO A 919 -1.03 -9.04 7.85
N ASP A 920 -1.05 -8.86 6.54
CA ASP A 920 -1.87 -7.87 5.85
C ASP A 920 -3.37 -8.20 6.04
N PRO A 921 -4.17 -7.35 6.73
CA PRO A 921 -5.59 -7.58 6.94
C PRO A 921 -6.43 -7.45 5.67
N ALA A 922 -5.88 -6.89 4.59
CA ALA A 922 -6.53 -6.79 3.28
C ALA A 922 -6.13 -7.94 2.32
N PHE A 923 -5.26 -8.86 2.73
CA PHE A 923 -4.89 -10.00 1.89
C PHE A 923 -6.11 -10.92 1.65
N PRO A 924 -6.48 -11.23 0.39
CA PRO A 924 -7.81 -11.76 0.06
C PRO A 924 -8.07 -13.21 0.48
N PHE A 925 -7.06 -13.96 0.94
CA PHE A 925 -7.21 -15.35 1.38
C PHE A 925 -6.70 -15.54 2.80
N ALA A 926 -7.59 -15.96 3.70
CA ALA A 926 -7.29 -16.14 5.14
C ALA A 926 -6.28 -17.26 5.46
N ASP A 927 -5.89 -18.07 4.47
CA ASP A 927 -4.83 -19.08 4.54
C ASP A 927 -3.58 -18.73 3.71
N GLY A 928 -3.48 -17.47 3.23
CA GLY A 928 -2.31 -16.98 2.51
C GLY A 928 -2.04 -17.64 1.15
N ARG A 929 -3.01 -18.36 0.54
CA ARG A 929 -2.84 -18.96 -0.80
C ARG A 929 -2.63 -17.90 -1.90
N ALA A 930 -1.97 -18.28 -2.98
CA ALA A 930 -1.70 -17.41 -4.14
C ALA A 930 -2.95 -17.13 -4.99
N GLY A 931 -3.91 -18.06 -5.02
CA GLY A 931 -5.25 -17.86 -5.57
C GLY A 931 -5.40 -17.94 -7.09
N ALA A 932 -4.30 -17.96 -7.84
CA ALA A 932 -4.29 -18.06 -9.30
C ALA A 932 -3.09 -18.87 -9.81
N PHE A 933 -3.08 -19.24 -11.09
CA PHE A 933 -1.94 -19.95 -11.68
C PHE A 933 -0.74 -19.02 -11.91
N GLY A 934 0.43 -19.51 -11.48
CA GLY A 934 1.72 -18.86 -11.70
C GLY A 934 2.60 -19.64 -12.67
N LEU A 935 3.62 -18.99 -13.22
CA LEU A 935 4.59 -19.63 -14.11
C LEU A 935 6.00 -19.08 -13.88
N ASP A 936 6.92 -19.95 -13.44
CA ASP A 936 8.34 -19.60 -13.33
C ASP A 936 9.03 -19.77 -14.69
N ILE A 937 8.97 -18.72 -15.51
CA ILE A 937 9.55 -18.71 -16.85
C ILE A 937 11.07 -18.93 -16.78
N ALA A 938 11.76 -18.24 -15.87
CA ALA A 938 13.22 -18.28 -15.77
C ALA A 938 13.77 -19.65 -15.33
N SER A 939 13.01 -20.40 -14.51
CA SER A 939 13.38 -21.77 -14.11
C SER A 939 12.90 -22.86 -15.08
N GLY A 940 12.47 -22.50 -16.29
CA GLY A 940 12.04 -23.45 -17.33
C GLY A 940 10.54 -23.67 -17.42
N ASN A 941 9.73 -22.61 -17.29
CA ASN A 941 8.27 -22.64 -17.36
C ASN A 941 7.61 -23.58 -16.33
N ILE A 942 8.08 -23.56 -15.08
CA ILE A 942 7.51 -24.38 -14.00
C ILE A 942 6.17 -23.77 -13.56
N LEU A 943 5.07 -24.49 -13.81
CA LEU A 943 3.72 -24.09 -13.41
C LEU A 943 3.57 -24.09 -11.87
N LYS A 944 2.82 -23.12 -11.36
CA LYS A 944 2.52 -22.94 -9.93
C LYS A 944 1.02 -22.96 -9.74
N VAL A 945 0.53 -23.78 -8.83
CA VAL A 945 -0.92 -24.02 -8.63
C VAL A 945 -1.56 -22.94 -7.72
N PRO A 946 -2.86 -22.63 -7.90
CA PRO A 946 -3.58 -21.65 -7.07
C PRO A 946 -3.59 -21.94 -5.57
N SER A 947 -3.35 -23.20 -5.18
CA SER A 947 -3.25 -23.68 -3.80
C SER A 947 -1.82 -23.66 -3.22
N GLY A 948 -0.83 -23.13 -3.96
CA GLY A 948 0.44 -22.71 -3.37
C GLY A 948 0.24 -21.44 -2.53
N HIS A 949 1.20 -21.09 -1.69
CA HIS A 949 1.09 -19.91 -0.81
C HIS A 949 1.78 -18.68 -1.39
N ASP A 950 1.40 -17.49 -0.94
CA ASP A 950 2.09 -16.26 -1.32
C ASP A 950 3.55 -16.27 -0.82
N VAL A 951 4.45 -15.65 -1.59
CA VAL A 951 5.87 -15.49 -1.22
C VAL A 951 6.04 -14.73 0.08
N MET A 952 5.13 -13.83 0.45
CA MET A 952 5.14 -13.11 1.73
C MET A 952 4.55 -13.94 2.89
N SER A 953 4.39 -15.26 2.75
CA SER A 953 3.99 -16.17 3.84
C SER A 953 5.19 -16.94 4.41
N TYR A 954 4.98 -17.70 5.49
CA TYR A 954 5.92 -18.72 5.98
C TYR A 954 5.47 -20.16 5.65
N CYS A 955 4.59 -20.35 4.67
CA CYS A 955 4.10 -21.67 4.25
C CYS A 955 4.81 -22.18 2.99
N ASP A 956 4.90 -23.49 2.81
CA ASP A 956 5.60 -24.14 1.68
C ASP A 956 4.96 -23.85 0.30
N ASN A 957 5.68 -24.18 -0.77
CA ASN A 957 5.24 -24.02 -2.17
C ASN A 957 4.93 -22.56 -2.56
N GLN A 958 5.83 -21.66 -2.20
CA GLN A 958 5.67 -20.22 -2.36
C GLN A 958 5.72 -19.72 -3.82
N TRP A 959 4.83 -18.78 -4.13
CA TRP A 959 4.80 -18.00 -5.36
C TRP A 959 4.10 -16.65 -5.14
N VAL A 960 4.11 -15.73 -6.11
CA VAL A 960 3.38 -14.45 -5.95
C VAL A 960 1.88 -14.60 -6.25
N SER A 961 1.04 -14.04 -5.38
CA SER A 961 -0.41 -13.86 -5.62
C SER A 961 -0.70 -12.71 -6.59
N VAL A 962 -1.89 -12.72 -7.20
CA VAL A 962 -2.36 -11.58 -8.01
C VAL A 962 -2.43 -10.28 -7.19
N TYR A 963 -2.75 -10.37 -5.90
CA TYR A 963 -2.83 -9.24 -4.98
C TYR A 963 -1.46 -8.58 -4.77
N ASN A 964 -0.46 -9.33 -4.28
CA ASN A 964 0.87 -8.76 -4.06
C ASN A 964 1.56 -8.37 -5.38
N TYR A 965 1.29 -9.07 -6.49
CA TYR A 965 1.76 -8.63 -7.81
C TYR A 965 1.20 -7.25 -8.22
N ARG A 966 -0.11 -7.02 -8.05
CA ARG A 966 -0.75 -5.72 -8.34
C ARG A 966 -0.22 -4.61 -7.44
N ASN A 967 -0.11 -4.86 -6.13
CA ASN A 967 0.43 -3.89 -5.17
C ASN A 967 1.85 -3.42 -5.54
N VAL A 968 2.75 -4.35 -5.87
CA VAL A 968 4.10 -3.99 -6.35
C VAL A 968 4.06 -3.31 -7.72
N PHE A 969 3.19 -3.74 -8.64
CA PHE A 969 3.07 -3.11 -9.95
C PHE A 969 2.72 -1.63 -9.81
N ASP A 970 1.62 -1.33 -9.12
CA ASP A 970 1.06 0.01 -9.09
C ASP A 970 1.92 0.95 -8.21
N GLN A 971 2.55 0.47 -7.13
CA GLN A 971 3.54 1.27 -6.40
C GLN A 971 4.73 1.66 -7.29
N ARG A 972 5.25 0.73 -8.10
CA ARG A 972 6.37 1.03 -9.02
C ARG A 972 5.93 1.89 -10.20
N ALA A 973 4.70 1.75 -10.70
CA ALA A 973 4.14 2.57 -11.76
C ALA A 973 3.89 4.02 -11.32
N ARG A 974 3.48 4.25 -10.07
CA ARG A 974 3.34 5.59 -9.45
C ARG A 974 4.67 6.35 -9.31
N ASN A 975 5.81 5.72 -9.61
CA ASN A 975 7.15 6.27 -9.40
C ASN A 975 8.00 6.29 -10.70
N PRO A 976 7.65 7.12 -11.70
CA PRO A 976 8.20 7.02 -13.06
C PRO A 976 9.73 7.20 -13.15
N ASN A 977 10.36 7.87 -12.18
CA ASN A 977 11.81 8.08 -12.14
C ASN A 977 12.58 6.84 -11.64
N GLY A 978 11.91 5.81 -11.12
CA GLY A 978 12.56 4.62 -10.55
C GLY A 978 13.42 4.90 -9.31
N VAL A 979 13.26 6.06 -8.66
CA VAL A 979 13.93 6.43 -7.41
C VAL A 979 12.91 6.28 -6.30
N PRO A 980 13.06 5.33 -5.34
CA PRO A 980 12.06 5.08 -4.30
C PRO A 980 11.54 6.36 -3.64
N ALA A 981 10.23 6.45 -3.38
CA ALA A 981 9.59 7.72 -3.00
C ALA A 981 10.25 8.37 -1.76
N GLN A 982 10.68 7.55 -0.81
CA GLN A 982 11.43 7.93 0.39
C GLN A 982 12.82 8.52 0.05
N LEU A 983 13.48 8.00 -0.98
CA LEU A 983 14.78 8.51 -1.47
C LEU A 983 14.65 9.76 -2.35
N ALA A 984 13.49 9.96 -3.00
CA ALA A 984 13.16 11.20 -3.69
C ALA A 984 12.69 12.31 -2.73
N ALA A 985 12.12 11.91 -1.59
CA ALA A 985 11.74 12.79 -0.48
C ALA A 985 12.94 13.21 0.39
N ASP A 986 13.91 12.31 0.58
CA ASP A 986 15.17 12.58 1.28
C ASP A 986 16.06 13.57 0.52
N GLY A 987 16.86 14.33 1.26
CA GLY A 987 17.69 15.38 0.68
C GLY A 987 18.87 14.87 -0.17
N ALA A 988 19.46 15.80 -0.92
CA ALA A 988 20.77 15.58 -1.51
C ALA A 988 21.84 15.34 -0.41
N PRO A 989 22.90 14.54 -0.67
CA PRO A 989 23.95 14.27 0.31
C PRO A 989 24.57 15.55 0.87
N THR A 990 24.50 15.74 2.19
CA THR A 990 24.95 16.94 2.89
C THR A 990 25.63 16.58 4.22
N ALA A 991 26.19 17.56 4.92
CA ALA A 991 26.72 17.37 6.27
C ALA A 991 25.58 17.07 7.25
N VAL A 992 25.55 15.84 7.76
CA VAL A 992 24.53 15.38 8.71
C VAL A 992 25.17 14.84 9.99
N LEU A 993 24.42 14.95 11.09
CA LEU A 993 24.56 14.07 12.23
C LEU A 993 23.64 12.87 11.99
N MET A 994 24.23 11.71 11.68
CA MET A 994 23.52 10.46 11.45
C MET A 994 23.41 9.69 12.76
N VAL A 995 22.20 9.61 13.32
CA VAL A 995 21.90 8.90 14.57
C VAL A 995 21.26 7.56 14.24
N THR A 996 21.74 6.48 14.86
CA THR A 996 21.20 5.12 14.73
C THR A 996 20.77 4.56 16.08
N GLY A 997 19.70 3.77 16.08
CA GLY A 997 19.09 3.21 17.28
C GLY A 997 17.88 2.34 16.96
N GLY A 998 17.14 1.95 17.98
CA GLY A 998 15.92 1.16 17.80
C GLY A 998 14.93 1.38 18.92
N VAL A 999 13.77 0.75 18.77
CA VAL A 999 12.66 0.81 19.72
C VAL A 999 12.15 -0.61 19.95
N ASP A 1000 11.74 -0.89 21.17
CA ASP A 1000 11.02 -2.10 21.56
C ASP A 1000 9.72 -1.75 22.30
N ALA A 1001 9.06 -2.75 22.88
CA ALA A 1001 7.80 -2.56 23.60
C ALA A 1001 7.90 -1.63 24.83
N GLN A 1002 9.10 -1.41 25.38
CA GLN A 1002 9.32 -0.66 26.62
C GLN A 1002 10.05 0.67 26.39
N GLU A 1003 11.09 0.68 25.56
CA GLU A 1003 11.91 1.88 25.36
C GLU A 1003 12.47 2.08 23.95
N ALA A 1004 12.81 3.34 23.66
CA ALA A 1004 13.71 3.69 22.58
C ALA A 1004 15.15 3.75 23.11
N ARG A 1005 16.10 3.26 22.32
CA ARG A 1005 17.55 3.33 22.57
C ARG A 1005 18.26 4.06 21.43
N ILE A 1006 19.38 4.69 21.73
CA ILE A 1006 20.33 5.22 20.73
C ILE A 1006 21.56 4.32 20.77
N ASP A 1007 21.91 3.70 19.65
CA ASP A 1007 23.10 2.87 19.53
C ASP A 1007 24.36 3.74 19.42
N GLY A 1008 24.27 4.84 18.65
CA GLY A 1008 25.36 5.78 18.41
C GLY A 1008 25.01 6.85 17.37
N SER A 1009 25.96 7.75 17.12
CA SER A 1009 25.78 8.87 16.18
C SER A 1009 27.09 9.26 15.49
N PHE A 1010 27.01 9.70 14.24
CA PHE A 1010 28.19 9.95 13.40
C PHE A 1010 28.02 11.20 12.53
N GLU A 1011 29.03 12.06 12.53
CA GLU A 1011 29.11 13.22 11.65
C GLU A 1011 29.69 12.82 10.30
N MET A 1012 28.92 13.01 9.22
CA MET A 1012 29.36 12.63 7.87
C MET A 1012 28.63 13.38 6.76
N THR A 1013 29.16 13.31 5.55
CA THR A 1013 28.37 13.55 4.33
C THR A 1013 27.53 12.31 4.01
N ALA A 1014 26.21 12.45 4.05
CA ALA A 1014 25.21 11.41 3.74
C ALA A 1014 23.85 12.06 3.40
N ARG A 1015 22.87 11.26 2.95
CA ARG A 1015 21.51 11.77 2.68
C ARG A 1015 20.73 12.03 3.98
N PRO A 1016 20.19 13.24 4.20
CA PRO A 1016 19.35 13.54 5.35
C PRO A 1016 17.94 12.97 5.14
N ASN A 1017 17.27 12.63 6.24
CA ASN A 1017 15.89 12.17 6.20
C ASN A 1017 14.95 13.35 5.91
N LYS A 1018 13.87 13.14 5.14
CA LYS A 1018 12.74 14.08 5.12
C LYS A 1018 12.18 14.23 6.53
N TYR A 1019 11.88 15.48 6.94
CA TYR A 1019 11.13 15.73 8.17
C TYR A 1019 9.69 15.22 8.03
N ASP A 1020 9.28 14.38 8.97
CA ASP A 1020 7.96 13.75 9.01
C ASP A 1020 7.10 14.47 10.08
N PRO A 1021 6.10 15.28 9.67
CA PRO A 1021 5.28 16.04 10.61
C PRO A 1021 4.30 15.17 11.41
N ALA A 1022 3.99 13.95 10.95
CA ALA A 1022 3.10 13.00 11.63
C ALA A 1022 3.88 12.06 12.58
N GLY A 1023 5.17 11.86 12.33
CA GLY A 1023 5.92 10.71 12.82
C GLY A 1023 5.91 10.44 14.31
N ARG A 1024 5.88 9.16 14.67
CA ARG A 1024 5.69 8.70 16.06
C ARG A 1024 6.81 9.11 17.03
N PHE A 1025 8.00 9.45 16.53
CA PHE A 1025 9.16 9.79 17.35
C PHE A 1025 9.79 11.15 17.01
N VAL A 1026 10.48 11.72 17.99
CA VAL A 1026 11.23 12.98 17.86
C VAL A 1026 12.65 12.79 18.34
N LEU A 1027 13.61 13.14 17.48
CA LEU A 1027 15.04 13.26 17.77
C LEU A 1027 15.35 14.74 18.07
N GLU A 1028 15.97 15.00 19.23
CA GLU A 1028 16.24 16.34 19.75
C GLU A 1028 17.74 16.49 20.07
N GLY A 1029 18.40 17.50 19.50
CA GLY A 1029 19.80 17.85 19.80
C GLY A 1029 19.90 19.05 20.72
N PHE A 1030 20.82 19.04 21.70
CA PHE A 1030 20.91 20.06 22.75
C PHE A 1030 22.34 20.55 23.01
N GLY A 1031 22.45 21.86 23.29
CA GLY A 1031 23.67 22.52 23.71
C GLY A 1031 23.96 22.41 25.20
N ALA A 1032 25.15 22.86 25.62
CA ALA A 1032 25.67 22.72 26.98
C ALA A 1032 24.81 23.39 28.08
N ASN A 1033 24.06 24.43 27.73
CA ASN A 1033 23.11 25.14 28.59
C ASN A 1033 21.68 24.56 28.55
N GLY A 1034 21.46 23.45 27.83
CA GLY A 1034 20.13 22.83 27.65
C GLY A 1034 19.27 23.43 26.52
N LYS A 1035 19.76 24.44 25.78
CA LYS A 1035 19.14 24.97 24.57
C LYS A 1035 18.92 23.84 23.55
N VAL A 1036 17.72 23.74 22.98
CA VAL A 1036 17.45 22.90 21.81
C VAL A 1036 18.15 23.51 20.60
N LEU A 1037 18.96 22.72 19.91
CA LEU A 1037 19.68 23.11 18.69
C LEU A 1037 18.91 22.70 17.44
N PHE A 1038 18.30 21.52 17.48
CA PHE A 1038 17.40 21.02 16.45
C PHE A 1038 16.34 20.09 17.03
N THR A 1039 15.24 19.94 16.29
CA THR A 1039 14.18 18.97 16.54
C THR A 1039 13.82 18.35 15.19
N HIS A 1040 13.83 17.02 15.11
CA HIS A 1040 13.50 16.28 13.88
C HIS A 1040 12.51 15.18 14.22
N ARG A 1041 11.30 15.25 13.64
CA ARG A 1041 10.24 14.27 13.84
C ARG A 1041 10.31 13.23 12.71
N PHE A 1042 10.15 11.96 13.09
CA PHE A 1042 10.39 10.80 12.23
C PHE A 1042 9.56 9.59 12.69
N THR A 1043 9.30 8.68 11.76
CA THR A 1043 8.74 7.36 12.06
C THR A 1043 9.87 6.31 12.00
N PRO A 1044 10.11 5.54 13.07
CA PRO A 1044 10.94 4.34 13.03
C PRO A 1044 10.41 3.35 11.98
N PHE A 1045 11.29 2.56 11.40
CA PHE A 1045 10.91 1.54 10.44
C PHE A 1045 10.69 0.19 11.14
N GLU A 1046 9.65 -0.56 10.74
CA GLU A 1046 9.38 -1.90 11.28
C GLU A 1046 10.52 -2.86 10.87
N VAL A 1047 11.04 -3.65 11.82
CA VAL A 1047 11.99 -4.72 11.49
C VAL A 1047 11.18 -5.97 11.19
N SER A 1048 10.78 -6.11 9.92
CA SER A 1048 10.13 -7.32 9.39
C SER A 1048 10.92 -8.57 9.75
N ASP A 1049 10.21 -9.68 9.94
CA ASP A 1049 10.75 -11.00 10.34
C ASP A 1049 11.44 -11.01 11.73
N GLY A 1050 11.45 -9.85 12.40
CA GLY A 1050 12.11 -9.65 13.68
C GLY A 1050 11.26 -10.06 14.88
N LYS A 1051 11.66 -9.59 16.07
CA LYS A 1051 10.82 -9.70 17.26
C LYS A 1051 9.55 -8.84 17.06
N PRO A 1052 8.35 -9.32 17.42
CA PRO A 1052 7.12 -8.55 17.26
C PRO A 1052 7.20 -7.15 17.88
N GLY A 1053 6.93 -6.12 17.08
CA GLY A 1053 6.98 -4.72 17.51
C GLY A 1053 8.40 -4.14 17.71
N ALA A 1054 9.44 -4.78 17.18
CA ALA A 1054 10.77 -4.20 17.11
C ALA A 1054 10.87 -3.20 15.94
N GLU A 1055 11.22 -1.95 16.24
CA GLU A 1055 11.42 -0.90 15.24
C GLU A 1055 12.91 -0.48 15.21
N GLY A 1056 13.41 -0.12 14.04
CA GLY A 1056 14.75 0.44 13.82
C GLY A 1056 14.70 1.90 13.39
N PHE A 1057 15.78 2.66 13.60
CA PHE A 1057 15.91 3.97 12.97
C PHE A 1057 17.36 4.31 12.60
N VAL A 1058 17.50 4.97 11.45
CA VAL A 1058 18.72 5.64 10.99
C VAL A 1058 18.29 7.01 10.47
N VAL A 1059 18.64 8.07 11.21
CA VAL A 1059 18.16 9.44 10.99
C VAL A 1059 19.35 10.38 10.76
N GLY A 1060 19.53 10.84 9.53
CA GLY A 1060 20.47 11.91 9.18
C GLY A 1060 19.82 13.27 9.31
N VAL A 1061 20.21 14.05 10.32
CA VAL A 1061 19.76 15.44 10.49
C VAL A 1061 20.82 16.39 9.91
N PRO A 1062 20.48 17.34 9.02
CA PRO A 1062 21.41 18.37 8.55
C PRO A 1062 21.95 19.22 9.71
N VAL A 1063 23.26 19.39 9.80
CA VAL A 1063 23.92 20.17 10.86
C VAL A 1063 25.00 21.10 10.31
N SER A 1064 25.06 22.33 10.83
CA SER A 1064 26.13 23.29 10.54
C SER A 1064 27.33 23.09 11.47
N GLU A 1065 28.51 23.57 11.07
CA GLU A 1065 29.73 23.49 11.90
C GLU A 1065 29.55 24.14 13.29
N THR A 1066 28.80 25.23 13.38
CA THR A 1066 28.43 25.84 14.67
C THR A 1066 27.52 24.96 15.51
N MET A 1067 26.62 24.19 14.90
CA MET A 1067 25.70 23.28 15.60
C MET A 1067 26.42 22.02 16.10
N LYS A 1068 27.32 21.46 15.29
CA LYS A 1068 28.23 20.36 15.68
C LYS A 1068 29.10 20.75 16.87
N ALA A 1069 29.67 21.97 16.86
CA ALA A 1069 30.49 22.46 17.96
C ALA A 1069 29.70 22.79 19.24
N GLU A 1070 28.38 23.01 19.15
CA GLU A 1070 27.52 23.33 20.29
C GLU A 1070 26.86 22.08 20.91
N ILE A 1071 26.65 20.99 20.15
CA ILE A 1071 25.90 19.82 20.62
C ILE A 1071 26.68 19.02 21.68
N VAL A 1072 26.01 18.73 22.81
CA VAL A 1072 26.57 17.88 23.88
C VAL A 1072 25.60 16.81 24.38
N ARG A 1073 24.36 16.77 23.86
CA ARG A 1073 23.36 15.76 24.22
C ARG A 1073 22.38 15.56 23.08
N ILE A 1074 22.03 14.31 22.79
CA ILE A 1074 20.87 13.94 21.96
C ILE A 1074 19.82 13.19 22.78
N ALA A 1075 18.57 13.23 22.35
CA ALA A 1075 17.46 12.48 22.92
C ALA A 1075 16.54 11.95 21.81
N VAL A 1076 15.94 10.79 22.03
CA VAL A 1076 14.83 10.26 21.23
C VAL A 1076 13.66 9.96 22.15
N ARG A 1077 12.45 10.39 21.78
CA ARG A 1077 11.22 10.15 22.54
C ARG A 1077 10.04 9.90 21.61
N GLU A 1078 9.06 9.15 22.09
CA GLU A 1078 7.77 9.00 21.42
C GLU A 1078 6.95 10.30 21.55
N VAL A 1079 6.01 10.53 20.63
CA VAL A 1079 5.02 11.62 20.70
C VAL A 1079 3.76 11.06 21.36
N ASN A 1080 3.39 11.62 22.52
CA ASN A 1080 2.21 11.24 23.32
C ASN A 1080 2.13 9.76 23.76
N GLY A 1081 3.15 8.94 23.45
CA GLY A 1081 3.23 7.53 23.83
C GLY A 1081 3.87 7.27 25.19
N SER A 1082 3.75 6.04 25.67
CA SER A 1082 4.18 5.60 27.00
C SER A 1082 5.59 5.03 27.06
N ARG A 1083 6.27 4.82 25.92
CA ARG A 1083 7.61 4.22 25.89
C ARG A 1083 8.67 5.17 26.44
N LYS A 1084 9.62 4.62 27.19
CA LYS A 1084 10.74 5.39 27.78
C LYS A 1084 11.68 5.88 26.67
N GLY A 1085 12.00 7.18 26.68
CA GLY A 1085 12.87 7.79 25.68
C GLY A 1085 14.37 7.71 26.01
N ALA A 1086 15.20 7.52 24.99
CA ALA A 1086 16.66 7.56 25.08
C ALA A 1086 17.18 8.98 25.33
N ARG A 1087 18.27 9.11 26.11
CA ARG A 1087 19.07 10.34 26.24
C ARG A 1087 20.55 9.98 26.38
N VAL A 1088 21.39 10.47 25.47
CA VAL A 1088 22.84 10.24 25.48
C VAL A 1088 23.56 11.59 25.54
N LYS A 1089 24.56 11.71 26.42
CA LYS A 1089 25.34 12.93 26.64
C LYS A 1089 26.80 12.70 26.24
N SER A 1090 27.37 13.65 25.52
CA SER A 1090 28.76 13.65 25.08
C SER A 1090 29.73 13.59 26.26
N THR A 1091 30.80 12.83 26.09
CA THR A 1091 31.96 12.79 26.99
C THR A 1091 33.19 13.46 26.38
N ALA A 1092 33.15 13.87 25.11
CA ALA A 1092 34.01 14.78 24.34
C ALA A 1092 35.54 14.56 24.49
N ALA A 1093 36.08 14.86 25.67
CA ALA A 1093 37.45 14.59 26.07
C ALA A 1093 37.85 13.11 25.92
N GLN A 1094 36.89 12.17 25.91
CA GLN A 1094 37.16 10.75 25.62
C GLN A 1094 37.39 10.51 24.11
N ALA A 1095 36.41 10.79 23.24
CA ALA A 1095 36.57 10.54 21.80
C ALA A 1095 37.72 11.36 21.14
N ALA A 1096 38.05 12.53 21.69
CA ALA A 1096 39.20 13.33 21.26
C ALA A 1096 40.56 12.72 21.63
N ASN A 1097 40.64 11.85 22.64
CA ASN A 1097 41.89 11.28 23.12
C ASN A 1097 42.40 10.17 22.18
N THR A 1098 43.63 10.31 21.68
CA THR A 1098 44.22 9.39 20.70
C THR A 1098 44.26 7.94 21.21
N SER A 1099 44.45 7.71 22.52
CA SER A 1099 44.58 6.36 23.09
C SER A 1099 43.28 5.54 23.21
N VAL A 1100 42.10 6.11 22.93
CA VAL A 1100 40.82 5.39 23.05
C VAL A 1100 40.65 4.27 22.01
N ILE A 1101 41.33 4.37 20.86
CA ILE A 1101 41.36 3.32 19.83
C ILE A 1101 42.80 3.03 19.42
N ALA A 1102 43.19 1.75 19.53
CA ALA A 1102 44.43 1.24 18.99
C ALA A 1102 44.17 0.59 17.62
N ALA A 1103 45.06 0.87 16.66
CA ALA A 1103 45.10 0.19 15.38
C ALA A 1103 46.41 -0.59 15.30
N THR A 1104 46.33 -1.89 15.04
CA THR A 1104 47.51 -2.78 14.99
C THR A 1104 47.53 -3.56 13.69
N ARG A 1105 48.75 -3.88 13.23
CA ARG A 1105 48.98 -4.82 12.13
C ARG A 1105 49.74 -6.01 12.71
N ASN A 1106 49.16 -7.22 12.62
CA ASN A 1106 49.80 -8.40 13.18
C ASN A 1106 50.87 -8.98 12.24
N THR A 1107 51.60 -9.99 12.71
CA THR A 1107 52.70 -10.64 11.95
C THR A 1107 52.25 -11.37 10.69
N ALA A 1108 50.96 -11.72 10.57
CA ALA A 1108 50.36 -12.28 9.36
C ALA A 1108 49.85 -11.19 8.37
N GLY A 1109 50.09 -9.91 8.66
CA GLY A 1109 49.69 -8.77 7.83
C GLY A 1109 48.31 -8.20 8.14
N LYS A 1110 47.48 -8.94 8.86
CA LYS A 1110 46.11 -8.57 9.19
C LYS A 1110 46.06 -7.29 10.03
N PHE A 1111 45.31 -6.31 9.53
CA PHE A 1111 44.98 -5.04 10.20
C PHE A 1111 43.76 -5.21 11.11
N SER A 1112 43.84 -4.69 12.33
CA SER A 1112 42.83 -4.83 13.39
C SER A 1112 42.67 -3.54 14.19
N LEU A 1113 41.44 -3.23 14.60
CA LEU A 1113 41.10 -2.13 15.51
C LEU A 1113 40.69 -2.68 16.88
N LYS A 1114 41.02 -1.97 17.96
CA LYS A 1114 40.54 -2.27 19.32
C LYS A 1114 40.31 -1.00 20.12
N TRP A 1115 39.18 -0.89 20.80
CA TRP A 1115 38.79 0.29 21.59
C TRP A 1115 38.01 -0.10 22.85
N SER A 1116 37.77 0.88 23.74
CA SER A 1116 36.86 0.69 24.87
C SER A 1116 35.44 1.09 24.47
N THR A 1117 34.49 0.15 24.49
CA THR A 1117 33.06 0.42 24.24
C THR A 1117 32.45 1.40 25.24
N THR A 1118 32.99 1.49 26.46
CA THR A 1118 32.60 2.50 27.47
C THR A 1118 33.03 3.92 27.09
N SER A 1119 34.09 4.07 26.30
CA SER A 1119 34.60 5.38 25.83
C SER A 1119 34.14 5.73 24.42
N ALA A 1120 33.74 4.73 23.64
CA ALA A 1120 33.16 4.89 22.31
C ALA A 1120 32.21 3.72 21.99
N PRO A 1121 30.87 3.88 22.10
CA PRO A 1121 29.93 2.76 21.94
C PRO A 1121 29.92 2.17 20.53
N MET A 1122 30.31 2.95 19.50
CA MET A 1122 30.49 2.45 18.14
C MET A 1122 31.73 3.05 17.46
N VAL A 1123 32.25 2.32 16.48
CA VAL A 1123 33.30 2.79 15.55
C VAL A 1123 32.88 2.45 14.13
N MET A 1124 33.02 3.42 13.21
CA MET A 1124 32.76 3.21 11.78
C MET A 1124 34.04 3.36 10.97
N VAL A 1125 34.22 2.47 10.00
CA VAL A 1125 35.32 2.45 9.04
C VAL A 1125 34.79 2.80 7.66
N ARG A 1126 35.38 3.80 7.00
CA ARG A 1126 35.02 4.25 5.65
C ARG A 1126 36.19 4.17 4.68
N ASN A 1127 35.87 3.92 3.42
CA ASN A 1127 36.81 4.02 2.31
C ASN A 1127 36.86 5.49 1.81
N PRO A 1128 37.92 6.26 2.10
CA PRO A 1128 37.98 7.69 1.74
C PRO A 1128 37.93 7.94 0.23
N ALA A 1129 38.36 6.98 -0.60
CA ALA A 1129 38.38 7.11 -2.05
C ALA A 1129 36.99 6.88 -2.71
N LYS A 1130 36.01 6.35 -1.97
CA LYS A 1130 34.66 6.04 -2.48
C LYS A 1130 33.50 6.54 -1.61
N GLY A 1131 33.76 6.98 -0.38
CA GLY A 1131 32.73 7.33 0.61
C GLY A 1131 32.07 6.13 1.30
N GLU A 1132 32.11 4.93 0.69
CA GLU A 1132 31.56 3.67 1.21
C GLU A 1132 31.88 3.42 2.70
N VAL A 1133 30.88 2.97 3.48
CA VAL A 1133 31.08 2.38 4.81
C VAL A 1133 31.48 0.92 4.66
N ILE A 1134 32.66 0.55 5.15
CA ILE A 1134 33.29 -0.77 4.95
C ILE A 1134 33.41 -1.59 6.23
N GLY A 1135 33.17 -0.97 7.39
CA GLY A 1135 33.06 -1.70 8.65
C GLY A 1135 32.31 -0.90 9.71
N ILE A 1136 31.54 -1.58 10.55
CA ILE A 1136 30.87 -1.02 11.71
C ILE A 1136 31.16 -1.94 12.90
N GLY A 1137 31.66 -1.37 13.98
CA GLY A 1137 32.02 -2.07 15.21
C GLY A 1137 31.21 -1.56 16.40
N ARG A 1138 30.75 -2.50 17.22
CA ARG A 1138 29.90 -2.33 18.42
C ARG A 1138 30.47 -3.06 19.65
N GLY A 1139 31.35 -4.04 19.45
CA GLY A 1139 31.86 -4.98 20.45
C GLY A 1139 33.24 -4.68 21.04
N GLY A 1140 33.97 -3.68 20.53
CA GLY A 1140 35.28 -3.24 21.05
C GLY A 1140 36.50 -3.76 20.28
N ASP A 1141 36.30 -4.64 19.29
CA ASP A 1141 37.32 -5.19 18.40
C ASP A 1141 36.76 -5.27 16.97
N LEU A 1142 37.54 -4.87 15.94
CA LEU A 1142 37.10 -5.00 14.55
C LEU A 1142 38.27 -5.35 13.64
N ASP A 1143 38.19 -6.53 13.02
CA ASP A 1143 39.20 -7.02 12.09
C ASP A 1143 38.95 -6.55 10.65
N LEU A 1144 40.03 -6.18 9.96
CA LEU A 1144 40.00 -5.48 8.68
C LEU A 1144 40.94 -6.11 7.63
N ALA A 1145 41.35 -7.37 7.83
CA ALA A 1145 42.32 -8.11 6.99
C ALA A 1145 42.03 -8.10 5.48
N GLN A 1146 40.74 -8.16 5.08
CA GLN A 1146 40.37 -8.18 3.65
C GLN A 1146 40.51 -6.82 2.97
N PHE A 1147 40.80 -5.77 3.73
CA PHE A 1147 40.92 -4.39 3.26
C PHE A 1147 42.39 -3.92 3.14
N GLU A 1148 43.36 -4.83 3.22
CA GLU A 1148 44.81 -4.54 3.06
C GLU A 1148 45.17 -3.90 1.70
N THR A 1149 44.28 -3.98 0.71
CA THR A 1149 44.38 -3.27 -0.58
C THR A 1149 44.11 -1.77 -0.48
N LEU A 1150 43.36 -1.30 0.53
CA LEU A 1150 43.10 0.12 0.79
C LEU A 1150 44.27 0.71 1.60
N PRO A 1151 45.08 1.65 1.07
CA PRO A 1151 46.28 2.12 1.75
C PRO A 1151 45.98 3.01 2.97
N ASN A 1152 44.83 3.69 2.98
CA ASN A 1152 44.33 4.47 4.11
C ASN A 1152 42.81 4.24 4.26
N VAL A 1153 42.31 4.26 5.49
CA VAL A 1153 40.88 4.26 5.82
C VAL A 1153 40.55 5.42 6.75
N ASP A 1154 39.31 5.92 6.67
CA ASP A 1154 38.80 6.90 7.62
C ASP A 1154 38.04 6.18 8.75
N LEU A 1155 38.34 6.53 9.99
CA LEU A 1155 37.63 6.07 11.18
C LEU A 1155 36.78 7.22 11.73
N LEU A 1156 35.52 6.95 12.05
CA LEU A 1156 34.66 7.81 12.85
C LEU A 1156 34.44 7.11 14.19
N VAL A 1157 34.97 7.71 15.27
CA VAL A 1157 34.87 7.19 16.63
C VAL A 1157 33.87 8.07 17.38
N THR A 1158 32.70 7.51 17.74
CA THR A 1158 31.63 8.27 18.42
C THR A 1158 31.70 8.11 19.93
N ASP A 1159 31.39 9.18 20.69
CA ASP A 1159 31.10 9.09 22.12
C ASP A 1159 29.62 8.81 22.43
N GLY A 1160 28.80 8.61 21.39
CA GLY A 1160 27.35 8.46 21.46
C GLY A 1160 26.59 9.74 21.11
N VAL A 1161 27.25 10.90 21.01
CA VAL A 1161 26.64 12.18 20.58
C VAL A 1161 27.41 12.84 19.43
N SER A 1162 28.74 12.85 19.52
CA SER A 1162 29.64 13.47 18.54
C SER A 1162 30.70 12.46 18.11
N SER A 1163 31.23 12.59 16.89
CA SER A 1163 32.22 11.62 16.36
C SER A 1163 33.50 12.26 15.85
N VAL A 1164 34.63 11.83 16.37
CA VAL A 1164 35.95 12.28 15.92
C VAL A 1164 36.37 11.48 14.70
N LYS A 1165 36.58 12.18 13.58
CA LYS A 1165 37.25 11.62 12.40
C LYS A 1165 38.74 11.43 12.68
N ARG A 1166 39.31 10.33 12.21
CA ARG A 1166 40.75 10.04 12.15
C ARG A 1166 41.06 9.32 10.84
N SER A 1167 42.24 9.50 10.25
CA SER A 1167 42.65 8.74 9.07
C SER A 1167 43.81 7.80 9.43
N VAL A 1168 43.68 6.51 9.10
CA VAL A 1168 44.64 5.47 9.49
C VAL A 1168 45.27 4.83 8.28
N ASN A 1169 46.61 4.75 8.28
CA ASN A 1169 47.35 4.05 7.25
C ASN A 1169 47.42 2.55 7.56
N THR A 1170 46.73 1.73 6.78
CA THR A 1170 46.54 0.28 7.03
C THR A 1170 47.84 -0.52 7.00
N ARG A 1171 48.83 -0.05 6.22
CA ARG A 1171 50.14 -0.71 6.06
C ARG A 1171 51.05 -0.54 7.29
N THR A 1172 50.92 0.57 7.99
CA THR A 1172 51.79 0.94 9.13
C THR A 1172 51.07 0.92 10.49
N GLY A 1173 49.74 0.89 10.50
CA GLY A 1173 48.92 1.05 11.71
C GLY A 1173 48.88 2.49 12.25
N VAL A 1174 49.58 3.44 11.62
CA VAL A 1174 49.69 4.81 12.12
C VAL A 1174 48.36 5.54 11.96
N ILE A 1175 47.75 5.87 13.09
CA ILE A 1175 46.60 6.76 13.19
C ILE A 1175 47.09 8.21 13.08
N ARG A 1176 46.43 9.00 12.22
CA ARG A 1176 46.53 10.46 12.19
C ARG A 1176 45.18 11.06 12.53
N GLN A 1177 45.20 12.17 13.26
CA GLN A 1177 44.02 12.96 13.63
C GLN A 1177 43.82 14.07 12.60
#